data_AF-A0A817LR42-F1
#
_entry.id   AF-A0A817LR42-F1
#
_cell.length_a   1.000
_cell.length_b   1.000
_cell.length_c   1.000
_cell.angle_alpha   90.00
_cell.angle_beta   90.00
_cell.angle_gamma   90.00
#
_symmetry.space_group_name_H-M   'P 1'
#
loop_
_entity.id
_entity.type
_entity.pdbx_description
1 polymer ?
#
loop_
_entity_poly.entity_id
_entity_poly.type
_entity_poly.pdbx_seq_one_letter_code
_entity_poly.pdbx_strand_id
1 'polypeptide(L)'
;SDLHHSLCSSTEAYLTTSKHIQTFLPIPLVPYDLGQNDFFKVLKRHHWIEEIDHDTILVKVQESILQYNEFVGLLHWLCSNDVHNKSYIKQILSKIRYRETYQSSIIKLEKIEFYDTLNLSSLPLPSNVLPSNVINHISREDLHKRLSLSIISMKNLIEFYLADNQQYLFQNENTTRILLSFISQRWNQFNEKESNKIKDILSNLKCISTSQGMKSPNESYIRSSNLSDNLPIIKFYIPQISIDKEESNDYSVSIEFLKSVGCRTIHIPTLTSQSNNSFNDLITLQNFIQNLLQQRKTMSDNDLHALKHNPCIIGITLESNGGTKHKYKPCDLHFPSVADRLQWNQLLIIDWLDINPRSQEYAFLKELGVREVPDLHKLISRIDQEHNYGTKIKEEYKLPNALIFFAENFQQYYSKVWKNANIKIPFLPSILPDINQSTEVTLTTPDIVFKESGPSCPSLLPEVLRCFSKYFDIGLLGVKQRPLLSIAFDILMEKRNQLLNVESASIYFCYFNKLDGLNRTFIERISNRAFIPLPGSNIYLKPSQVFIRSKNSFTNETSSNNDLNITDDMTTHGLIDYIDYGHQANSFLLSIGVLSYPSAENLADLLIERQASFFAQMKDNTNDMISTKLRVYTNCLKQLAAISNITKHLNVEPLRSRLINKPWCLAYQIIERSEGNRERIFKITKPIDIYLDDDHQSAIDLRPLCAPDEPELTKLYELFGSKWLSESVKRTLIHR
;
A
#
# COMPACT_ATOMS: atom_id res chain seq x y z
N SER A 1 78.74 -13.36 -2.47
CA SER A 1 79.98 -12.96 -1.80
C SER A 1 79.59 -11.94 -0.76
N ASP A 2 79.75 -12.32 0.51
CA ASP A 2 79.54 -11.56 1.76
C ASP A 2 78.68 -12.38 2.73
N LEU A 3 79.30 -13.48 3.19
CA LEU A 3 78.89 -14.18 4.40
C LEU A 3 79.89 -13.76 5.47
N HIS A 4 79.39 -13.14 6.54
CA HIS A 4 80.15 -12.89 7.76
C HIS A 4 80.88 -14.18 8.18
N HIS A 5 82.20 -14.21 8.05
CA HIS A 5 83.02 -15.26 8.64
C HIS A 5 83.04 -15.05 10.16
N SER A 6 82.03 -15.59 10.84
CA SER A 6 82.06 -15.77 12.29
C SER A 6 83.17 -16.77 12.62
N LEU A 7 84.23 -16.30 13.29
CA LEU A 7 85.27 -17.15 13.85
C LEU A 7 84.62 -18.09 14.88
N CYS A 8 84.38 -19.34 14.49
CA CYS A 8 83.92 -20.38 15.41
C CYS A 8 85.11 -20.97 16.14
N SER A 9 84.97 -21.24 17.44
CA SER A 9 86.02 -21.92 18.20
C SER A 9 86.24 -23.33 17.64
N SER A 10 87.49 -23.81 17.58
CA SER A 10 87.81 -25.14 17.04
C SER A 10 87.15 -26.29 17.82
N THR A 11 86.66 -26.02 19.03
CA THR A 11 85.96 -26.96 19.90
C THR A 11 84.45 -27.10 19.61
N GLU A 12 83.90 -26.26 18.73
CA GLU A 12 82.45 -26.27 18.43
C GLU A 12 82.13 -26.78 17.02
N ALA A 13 83.13 -26.95 16.13
CA ALA A 13 82.92 -27.34 14.75
C ALA A 13 82.97 -28.86 14.53
N TYR A 14 82.02 -29.41 13.78
CA TYR A 14 81.96 -30.85 13.48
C TYR A 14 82.38 -31.18 12.04
N LEU A 15 82.93 -32.37 11.83
CA LEU A 15 83.09 -32.96 10.50
C LEU A 15 81.75 -33.48 9.98
N THR A 16 81.49 -33.23 8.69
CA THR A 16 80.25 -33.67 8.02
C THR A 16 80.46 -34.96 7.25
N THR A 17 79.50 -35.88 7.36
CA THR A 17 79.48 -37.14 6.60
C THR A 17 78.86 -37.01 5.21
N SER A 18 78.17 -35.90 4.92
CA SER A 18 77.52 -35.65 3.64
C SER A 18 77.41 -34.15 3.33
N LYS A 19 77.51 -33.82 2.04
CA LYS A 19 77.32 -32.45 1.51
C LYS A 19 75.97 -31.83 1.89
N HIS A 20 74.94 -32.67 2.09
CA HIS A 20 73.59 -32.21 2.38
C HIS A 20 73.37 -31.81 3.85
N ILE A 21 74.22 -32.23 4.80
CA ILE A 21 74.08 -31.88 6.23
C ILE A 21 74.19 -30.37 6.45
N GLN A 22 75.10 -29.73 5.69
CA GLN A 22 75.34 -28.29 5.75
C GLN A 22 74.11 -27.46 5.33
N THR A 23 73.15 -28.07 4.63
CA THR A 23 71.98 -27.35 4.08
C THR A 23 70.84 -27.19 5.08
N PHE A 24 70.79 -27.96 6.17
CA PHE A 24 69.64 -27.98 7.08
C PHE A 24 69.99 -27.89 8.57
N LEU A 25 71.27 -27.99 8.95
CA LEU A 25 71.72 -27.87 10.35
C LEU A 25 72.46 -26.55 10.55
N PRO A 26 71.97 -25.63 11.40
CA PRO A 26 72.63 -24.37 11.72
C PRO A 26 73.72 -24.58 12.79
N ILE A 27 74.65 -25.49 12.52
CA ILE A 27 75.79 -25.80 13.39
C ILE A 27 77.05 -25.42 12.61
N PRO A 28 78.11 -24.91 13.28
CA PRO A 28 79.42 -24.79 12.65
C PRO A 28 79.89 -26.17 12.14
N LEU A 29 79.90 -26.31 10.83
CA LEU A 29 80.27 -27.52 10.12
C LEU A 29 81.46 -27.22 9.22
N VAL A 30 82.44 -28.11 9.21
CA VAL A 30 83.50 -28.07 8.20
C VAL A 30 82.88 -28.44 6.84
N PRO A 31 83.04 -27.60 5.80
CA PRO A 31 82.53 -27.92 4.47
C PRO A 31 83.03 -29.29 4.02
N TYR A 32 82.12 -30.13 3.53
CA TYR A 32 82.42 -31.54 3.24
C TYR A 32 83.68 -31.72 2.39
N ASP A 33 83.85 -30.91 1.34
CA ASP A 33 85.00 -30.99 0.43
C ASP A 33 86.34 -30.67 1.14
N LEU A 34 86.32 -29.80 2.15
CA LEU A 34 87.49 -29.51 2.98
C LEU A 34 87.74 -30.60 4.03
N GLY A 35 86.67 -31.16 4.61
CA GLY A 35 86.74 -32.23 5.61
C GLY A 35 87.35 -33.54 5.08
N GLN A 36 87.37 -33.74 3.76
CA GLN A 36 88.01 -34.91 3.12
C GLN A 36 89.54 -34.79 2.98
N ASN A 37 90.09 -33.61 3.25
CA ASN A 37 91.54 -33.36 3.19
C ASN A 37 92.27 -34.11 4.32
N ASP A 38 93.50 -34.56 4.06
CA ASP A 38 94.27 -35.39 4.98
C ASP A 38 94.55 -34.71 6.32
N PHE A 39 94.60 -33.37 6.33
CA PHE A 39 94.67 -32.56 7.55
C PHE A 39 93.53 -32.87 8.53
N PHE A 40 92.28 -32.88 8.06
CA PHE A 40 91.11 -33.13 8.91
C PHE A 40 91.00 -34.60 9.34
N LYS A 41 91.54 -35.54 8.55
CA LYS A 41 91.67 -36.95 8.96
C LYS A 41 92.65 -37.12 10.13
N VAL A 42 93.74 -36.35 10.15
CA VAL A 42 94.69 -36.34 11.28
C VAL A 42 94.06 -35.72 12.53
N LEU A 43 93.34 -34.60 12.38
CA LEU A 43 92.59 -33.98 13.48
C LEU A 43 91.56 -34.95 14.10
N LYS A 44 90.86 -35.73 13.26
CA LYS A 44 89.92 -36.76 13.70
C LYS A 44 90.61 -37.88 14.50
N ARG A 45 91.79 -38.35 14.05
CA ARG A 45 92.57 -39.40 14.74
C ARG A 45 93.06 -38.98 16.12
N HIS A 46 93.34 -37.69 16.32
CA HIS A 46 93.78 -37.14 17.61
C HIS A 46 92.61 -36.67 18.50
N HIS A 47 91.36 -36.89 18.10
CA HIS A 47 90.15 -36.42 18.80
C HIS A 47 90.11 -34.90 19.01
N TRP A 48 90.72 -34.11 18.11
CA TRP A 48 90.67 -32.64 18.16
C TRP A 48 89.47 -32.06 17.40
N ILE A 49 88.80 -32.87 16.59
CA ILE A 49 87.54 -32.53 15.93
C ILE A 49 86.65 -33.77 15.91
N GLU A 50 85.37 -33.61 16.26
CA GLU A 50 84.40 -34.71 16.29
C GLU A 50 83.62 -34.79 14.97
N GLU A 51 83.21 -35.99 14.61
CA GLU A 51 82.27 -36.21 13.51
C GLU A 51 80.85 -36.09 14.03
N ILE A 52 79.94 -35.54 13.22
CA ILE A 52 78.57 -35.29 13.68
C ILE A 52 77.81 -36.61 13.92
N ASP A 53 77.41 -36.83 15.17
CA ASP A 53 76.66 -38.01 15.57
C ASP A 53 75.17 -37.95 15.21
N HIS A 54 74.60 -39.14 15.00
CA HIS A 54 73.18 -39.33 14.70
C HIS A 54 72.25 -38.75 15.79
N ASP A 55 72.60 -38.90 17.06
CA ASP A 55 71.80 -38.36 18.18
C ASP A 55 71.84 -36.82 18.23
N THR A 56 72.97 -36.22 17.90
CA THR A 56 73.13 -34.76 17.81
C THR A 56 72.26 -34.17 16.70
N ILE A 57 72.20 -34.86 15.54
CA ILE A 57 71.29 -34.49 14.45
C ILE A 57 69.82 -34.58 14.90
N LEU A 58 69.44 -35.65 15.59
CA LEU A 58 68.07 -35.86 16.10
C LEU A 58 67.62 -34.77 17.08
N VAL A 59 68.46 -34.42 18.06
CA VAL A 59 68.16 -33.36 19.04
C VAL A 59 67.99 -32.02 18.35
N LYS A 60 68.88 -31.69 17.41
CA LYS A 60 68.87 -30.39 16.74
C LYS A 60 67.73 -30.23 15.75
N VAL A 61 67.38 -31.29 15.02
CA VAL A 61 66.20 -31.30 14.15
C VAL A 61 64.90 -31.14 14.98
N GLN A 62 64.86 -31.69 16.20
CA GLN A 62 63.71 -31.54 17.11
C GLN A 62 63.55 -30.11 17.67
N GLU A 63 64.66 -29.37 17.84
CA GLU A 63 64.67 -27.98 18.29
C GLU A 63 64.34 -26.99 17.17
N SER A 64 64.71 -27.31 15.92
CA SER A 64 64.55 -26.43 14.76
C SER A 64 63.20 -26.55 14.06
N ILE A 65 62.77 -25.45 13.40
CA ILE A 65 61.69 -25.47 12.40
C ILE A 65 62.34 -25.25 11.03
N LEU A 66 62.27 -26.26 10.16
CA LEU A 66 62.93 -26.25 8.86
C LEU A 66 62.14 -25.44 7.84
N GLN A 67 62.84 -24.58 7.10
CA GLN A 67 62.32 -23.85 5.93
C GLN A 67 62.36 -24.71 4.66
N TYR A 68 61.75 -24.24 3.57
CA TYR A 68 61.70 -24.96 2.27
C TYR A 68 63.05 -25.57 1.83
N ASN A 69 64.10 -24.76 1.73
CA ASN A 69 65.41 -25.22 1.26
C ASN A 69 66.08 -26.20 2.23
N GLU A 70 65.94 -25.95 3.54
CA GLU A 70 66.49 -26.80 4.60
C GLU A 70 65.77 -28.15 4.63
N PHE A 71 64.46 -28.15 4.42
CA PHE A 71 63.66 -29.36 4.37
C PHE A 71 63.97 -30.21 3.14
N VAL A 72 64.10 -29.59 1.96
CA VAL A 72 64.55 -30.28 0.73
C VAL A 72 65.96 -30.86 0.93
N GLY A 73 66.86 -30.10 1.56
CA GLY A 73 68.21 -30.54 1.93
C GLY A 73 68.22 -31.74 2.87
N LEU A 74 67.37 -31.74 3.90
CA LEU A 74 67.20 -32.87 4.81
C LEU A 74 66.64 -34.10 4.09
N LEU A 75 65.65 -33.93 3.21
CA LEU A 75 65.09 -35.04 2.44
C LEU A 75 66.12 -35.66 1.50
N HIS A 76 66.93 -34.85 0.81
CA HIS A 76 68.06 -35.34 0.02
C HIS A 76 69.06 -36.10 0.89
N TRP A 77 69.40 -35.59 2.07
CA TRP A 77 70.29 -36.26 3.00
C TRP A 77 69.75 -37.64 3.45
N LEU A 78 68.46 -37.71 3.79
CA LEU A 78 67.80 -38.98 4.13
C LEU A 78 67.80 -39.97 2.96
N CYS A 79 67.70 -39.48 1.72
CA CYS A 79 67.75 -40.32 0.53
C CYS A 79 69.19 -40.75 0.17
N SER A 80 70.19 -39.90 0.37
CA SER A 80 71.61 -40.17 0.00
C SER A 80 72.37 -40.99 1.04
N ASN A 81 71.96 -40.99 2.30
CA ASN A 81 72.65 -41.75 3.34
C ASN A 81 72.45 -43.26 3.19
N ASP A 82 73.55 -44.02 3.30
CA ASP A 82 73.57 -45.49 3.41
C ASP A 82 73.17 -45.99 4.82
N VAL A 83 72.33 -45.23 5.53
CA VAL A 83 71.76 -45.69 6.80
C VAL A 83 70.67 -46.71 6.47
N HIS A 84 71.04 -47.99 6.43
CA HIS A 84 70.12 -49.13 6.27
C HIS A 84 69.06 -49.24 7.39
N ASN A 85 69.09 -48.36 8.39
CA ASN A 85 68.23 -48.44 9.57
C ASN A 85 66.92 -47.65 9.36
N LYS A 86 65.91 -48.31 8.79
CA LYS A 86 64.55 -47.76 8.60
C LYS A 86 63.91 -47.20 9.89
N SER A 87 64.32 -47.71 11.05
CA SER A 87 63.83 -47.23 12.36
C SER A 87 64.29 -45.79 12.66
N TYR A 88 65.52 -45.45 12.30
CA TYR A 88 66.11 -44.12 12.50
C TYR A 88 65.48 -43.07 11.60
N ILE A 89 65.23 -43.40 10.33
CA ILE A 89 64.52 -42.52 9.39
C ILE A 89 63.10 -42.20 9.92
N LYS A 90 62.38 -43.21 10.42
CA LYS A 90 61.06 -43.00 11.05
C LYS A 90 61.13 -42.12 12.30
N GLN A 91 62.14 -42.30 13.14
CA GLN A 91 62.33 -41.46 14.33
C GLN A 91 62.62 -40.00 13.96
N ILE A 92 63.44 -39.74 12.94
CA ILE A 92 63.68 -38.38 12.44
C ILE A 92 62.39 -37.78 11.86
N LEU A 93 61.71 -38.48 10.94
CA LEU A 93 60.49 -37.98 10.31
C LEU A 93 59.40 -37.62 11.32
N SER A 94 59.28 -38.39 12.42
CA SER A 94 58.32 -38.10 13.50
C SER A 94 58.59 -36.80 14.25
N LYS A 95 59.84 -36.31 14.25
CA LYS A 95 60.28 -35.15 15.03
C LYS A 95 60.37 -33.86 14.21
N ILE A 96 60.32 -33.92 12.88
CA ILE A 96 60.50 -32.74 12.02
C ILE A 96 59.27 -31.83 12.06
N ARG A 97 59.55 -30.54 12.20
CA ARG A 97 58.59 -29.45 12.00
C ARG A 97 59.00 -28.65 10.77
N TYR A 98 58.14 -28.61 9.77
CA TYR A 98 58.38 -27.96 8.48
C TYR A 98 57.47 -26.75 8.30
N ARG A 99 57.99 -25.70 7.67
CA ARG A 99 57.24 -24.52 7.26
C ARG A 99 57.67 -24.08 5.86
N GLU A 100 56.73 -24.02 4.92
CA GLU A 100 57.02 -23.62 3.53
C GLU A 100 57.41 -22.13 3.42
N THR A 101 56.73 -21.25 4.16
CA THR A 101 57.05 -19.83 4.26
C THR A 101 56.86 -19.36 5.70
N TYR A 102 57.45 -18.23 6.11
CA TYR A 102 57.25 -17.67 7.45
C TYR A 102 55.78 -17.39 7.83
N GLN A 103 54.87 -17.39 6.86
CA GLN A 103 53.43 -17.17 7.05
C GLN A 103 52.60 -18.47 6.99
N SER A 104 53.14 -19.59 6.48
CA SER A 104 52.38 -20.84 6.36
C SER A 104 52.20 -21.56 7.70
N SER A 105 51.33 -22.56 7.79
CA SER A 105 51.18 -23.37 9.00
C SER A 105 52.36 -24.32 9.17
N ILE A 106 52.70 -24.65 10.42
CA ILE A 106 53.75 -25.63 10.71
C ILE A 106 53.19 -27.03 10.45
N ILE A 107 53.81 -27.74 9.52
CA ILE A 107 53.47 -29.12 9.16
C ILE A 107 54.33 -30.06 10.02
N LYS A 108 53.66 -30.99 10.72
CA LYS A 108 54.33 -32.07 11.45
C LYS A 108 54.36 -33.32 10.58
N LEU A 109 55.55 -33.83 10.30
CA LEU A 109 55.75 -34.98 9.41
C LEU A 109 55.37 -36.34 10.01
N GLU A 110 55.05 -36.38 11.30
CA GLU A 110 54.58 -37.59 12.01
C GLU A 110 53.40 -38.29 11.32
N LYS A 111 52.53 -37.52 10.65
CA LYS A 111 51.29 -38.03 10.04
C LYS A 111 51.35 -38.17 8.52
N ILE A 112 52.51 -37.95 7.90
CA ILE A 112 52.63 -37.90 6.45
C ILE A 112 52.83 -39.31 5.89
N GLU A 113 51.87 -39.75 5.08
CA GLU A 113 51.81 -41.08 4.46
C GLU A 113 51.78 -40.98 2.93
N PHE A 114 51.38 -39.82 2.41
CA PHE A 114 51.09 -39.62 1.00
C PHE A 114 51.87 -38.46 0.38
N TYR A 115 51.96 -38.44 -0.94
CA TYR A 115 52.61 -37.39 -1.70
C TYR A 115 51.75 -36.98 -2.92
N ASP A 116 51.67 -35.69 -3.22
CA ASP A 116 50.86 -35.15 -4.32
C ASP A 116 51.64 -35.11 -5.65
N THR A 117 50.97 -35.47 -6.74
CA THR A 117 51.49 -35.41 -8.12
C THR A 117 50.68 -34.48 -9.02
N LEU A 118 49.58 -33.91 -8.53
CA LEU A 118 48.59 -33.18 -9.35
C LEU A 118 48.88 -31.68 -9.45
N ASN A 119 49.84 -31.17 -8.67
CA ASN A 119 50.32 -29.79 -8.73
C ASN A 119 49.21 -28.75 -8.56
N LEU A 120 48.31 -28.97 -7.61
CA LEU A 120 47.21 -28.06 -7.25
C LEU A 120 47.73 -26.93 -6.36
N SER A 121 48.67 -26.13 -6.87
CA SER A 121 49.48 -25.15 -6.13
C SER A 121 48.70 -24.00 -5.44
N SER A 122 47.38 -23.93 -5.61
CA SER A 122 46.50 -22.94 -4.97
C SER A 122 45.50 -23.53 -3.97
N LEU A 123 45.41 -24.86 -3.86
CA LEU A 123 44.45 -25.52 -2.97
C LEU A 123 45.15 -26.07 -1.72
N PRO A 124 44.49 -26.04 -0.55
CA PRO A 124 45.07 -26.59 0.67
C PRO A 124 45.15 -28.11 0.59
N LEU A 125 46.34 -28.65 0.81
CA LEU A 125 46.57 -30.09 0.84
C LEU A 125 46.21 -30.68 2.22
N PRO A 126 45.77 -31.95 2.29
CA PRO A 126 45.62 -32.67 3.55
C PRO A 126 46.92 -32.69 4.37
N SER A 127 46.83 -32.63 5.70
CA SER A 127 48.00 -32.63 6.60
C SER A 127 48.89 -33.88 6.54
N ASN A 128 48.43 -34.93 5.88
CA ASN A 128 49.13 -36.20 5.68
C ASN A 128 49.76 -36.32 4.27
N VAL A 129 49.75 -35.24 3.48
CA VAL A 129 50.23 -35.22 2.08
C VAL A 129 51.39 -34.24 1.93
N LEU A 130 52.48 -34.69 1.28
CA LEU A 130 53.57 -33.82 0.87
C LEU A 130 53.23 -33.04 -0.42
N PRO A 131 53.55 -31.72 -0.50
CA PRO A 131 53.34 -30.92 -1.70
C PRO A 131 54.23 -31.33 -2.89
N SER A 132 53.68 -31.20 -4.11
CA SER A 132 54.36 -31.49 -5.37
C SER A 132 55.69 -30.76 -5.54
N ASN A 133 55.77 -29.51 -5.07
CA ASN A 133 56.98 -28.67 -5.17
C ASN A 133 58.20 -29.32 -4.48
N VAL A 134 57.99 -29.95 -3.32
CA VAL A 134 59.05 -30.63 -2.57
C VAL A 134 59.41 -31.97 -3.23
N ILE A 135 58.40 -32.68 -3.73
CA ILE A 135 58.53 -34.00 -4.35
C ILE A 135 59.32 -33.95 -5.65
N ASN A 136 59.18 -32.88 -6.43
CA ASN A 136 59.88 -32.72 -7.71
C ASN A 136 61.42 -32.75 -7.59
N HIS A 137 61.96 -32.53 -6.39
CA HIS A 137 63.39 -32.61 -6.12
C HIS A 137 63.89 -34.04 -5.82
N ILE A 138 62.99 -35.00 -5.58
CA ILE A 138 63.35 -36.36 -5.12
C ILE A 138 62.88 -37.41 -6.12
N SER A 139 63.67 -38.47 -6.30
CA SER A 139 63.28 -39.58 -7.18
C SER A 139 62.06 -40.33 -6.61
N ARG A 140 61.18 -40.81 -7.50
CA ARG A 140 59.99 -41.60 -7.11
C ARG A 140 60.35 -42.90 -6.38
N GLU A 141 61.49 -43.48 -6.73
CA GLU A 141 61.98 -44.71 -6.09
C GLU A 141 62.40 -44.46 -4.64
N ASP A 142 63.05 -43.32 -4.36
CA ASP A 142 63.50 -42.98 -3.01
C ASP A 142 62.33 -42.61 -2.10
N LEU A 143 61.30 -41.93 -2.63
CA LEU A 143 60.07 -41.61 -1.88
C LEU A 143 59.35 -42.88 -1.40
N HIS A 144 59.23 -43.89 -2.27
CA HIS A 144 58.56 -45.14 -1.92
C HIS A 144 59.43 -46.09 -1.09
N LYS A 145 60.69 -46.31 -1.49
CA LYS A 145 61.57 -47.32 -0.84
C LYS A 145 62.18 -46.82 0.47
N ARG A 146 62.59 -45.55 0.54
CA ARG A 146 63.32 -44.98 1.70
C ARG A 146 62.39 -44.24 2.65
N LEU A 147 61.47 -43.43 2.14
CA LEU A 147 60.56 -42.60 2.95
C LEU A 147 59.21 -43.28 3.25
N SER A 148 58.91 -44.43 2.61
CA SER A 148 57.65 -45.18 2.76
C SER A 148 56.40 -44.36 2.41
N LEU A 149 56.51 -43.40 1.49
CA LEU A 149 55.41 -42.55 1.05
C LEU A 149 54.71 -43.17 -0.16
N SER A 150 53.38 -43.06 -0.19
CA SER A 150 52.55 -43.55 -1.30
C SER A 150 51.87 -42.40 -2.06
N ILE A 151 51.43 -42.65 -3.29
CA ILE A 151 50.69 -41.64 -4.07
C ILE A 151 49.29 -41.48 -3.45
N ILE A 152 48.86 -40.24 -3.18
CA ILE A 152 47.48 -40.02 -2.75
C ILE A 152 46.51 -40.44 -3.85
N SER A 153 45.51 -41.25 -3.49
CA SER A 153 44.45 -41.60 -4.44
C SER A 153 43.58 -40.37 -4.72
N MET A 154 43.15 -40.20 -5.98
CA MET A 154 42.26 -39.09 -6.37
C MET A 154 40.97 -39.07 -5.55
N LYS A 155 40.48 -40.25 -5.17
CA LYS A 155 39.30 -40.42 -4.32
C LYS A 155 39.49 -39.78 -2.94
N ASN A 156 40.58 -40.09 -2.26
CA ASN A 156 40.86 -39.56 -0.92
C ASN A 156 41.00 -38.04 -0.94
N LEU A 157 41.53 -37.49 -2.05
CA LEU A 157 41.72 -36.06 -2.26
C LEU A 157 40.37 -35.33 -2.44
N ILE A 158 39.45 -35.90 -3.22
CA ILE A 158 38.11 -35.33 -3.41
C ILE A 158 37.26 -35.46 -2.15
N GLU A 159 37.34 -36.60 -1.45
CA GLU A 159 36.68 -36.79 -0.15
C GLU A 159 37.15 -35.76 0.88
N PHE A 160 38.44 -35.39 0.87
CA PHE A 160 38.96 -34.32 1.72
C PHE A 160 38.34 -32.96 1.40
N TYR A 161 38.26 -32.55 0.13
CA TYR A 161 37.68 -31.25 -0.24
C TYR A 161 36.16 -31.18 -0.03
N LEU A 162 35.46 -32.32 -0.15
CA LEU A 162 34.01 -32.40 0.05
C LEU A 162 33.59 -32.62 1.50
N ALA A 163 34.55 -32.84 2.42
CA ALA A 163 34.26 -32.98 3.85
C ALA A 163 33.70 -31.68 4.44
N ASP A 164 32.80 -31.81 5.44
CA ASP A 164 32.06 -30.68 6.03
C ASP A 164 32.98 -29.55 6.54
N ASN A 165 34.14 -29.91 7.07
CA ASN A 165 35.13 -28.96 7.58
C ASN A 165 35.87 -28.18 6.48
N GLN A 166 35.81 -28.60 5.21
CA GLN A 166 36.47 -27.96 4.07
C GLN A 166 35.50 -27.22 3.14
N GLN A 167 34.19 -27.24 3.43
CA GLN A 167 33.17 -26.59 2.59
C GLN A 167 33.35 -25.07 2.47
N TYR A 168 34.08 -24.42 3.40
CA TYR A 168 34.43 -23.00 3.30
C TYR A 168 35.25 -22.68 2.04
N LEU A 169 35.96 -23.64 1.47
CA LEU A 169 36.73 -23.48 0.23
C LEU A 169 35.84 -23.14 -0.97
N PHE A 170 34.57 -23.53 -0.92
CA PHE A 170 33.58 -23.22 -1.95
C PHE A 170 33.01 -21.80 -1.84
N GLN A 171 33.43 -21.00 -0.86
CA GLN A 171 33.02 -19.59 -0.74
C GLN A 171 33.88 -18.67 -1.61
N ASN A 172 35.12 -19.05 -1.89
CA ASN A 172 36.04 -18.27 -2.70
C ASN A 172 35.91 -18.68 -4.17
N GLU A 173 35.66 -17.70 -5.05
CA GLU A 173 35.38 -17.91 -6.47
C GLU A 173 36.54 -18.62 -7.20
N ASN A 174 37.79 -18.26 -6.89
CA ASN A 174 38.97 -18.82 -7.55
C ASN A 174 39.22 -20.27 -7.17
N THR A 175 39.17 -20.61 -5.88
CA THR A 175 39.35 -21.98 -5.40
C THR A 175 38.24 -22.89 -5.89
N THR A 176 37.00 -22.37 -5.89
CA THR A 176 35.83 -23.10 -6.37
C THR A 176 35.92 -23.40 -7.86
N ARG A 177 36.34 -22.43 -8.67
CA ARG A 177 36.55 -22.62 -10.12
C ARG A 177 37.53 -23.76 -10.41
N ILE A 178 38.64 -23.79 -9.69
CA ILE A 178 39.69 -24.82 -9.84
C ILE A 178 39.17 -26.18 -9.40
N LEU A 179 38.50 -26.27 -8.24
CA LEU A 179 37.93 -27.51 -7.72
C LEU A 179 36.86 -28.09 -8.65
N LEU A 180 35.91 -27.27 -9.11
CA LEU A 180 34.85 -27.72 -10.02
C LEU A 180 35.41 -28.15 -11.38
N SER A 181 36.42 -27.45 -11.90
CA SER A 181 37.11 -27.88 -13.12
C SER A 181 37.84 -29.21 -12.92
N PHE A 182 38.54 -29.37 -11.80
CA PHE A 182 39.25 -30.61 -11.45
C PHE A 182 38.31 -31.82 -11.36
N ILE A 183 37.15 -31.65 -10.71
CA ILE A 183 36.11 -32.68 -10.60
C ILE A 183 35.46 -32.94 -11.96
N SER A 184 35.15 -31.89 -12.72
CA SER A 184 34.47 -31.97 -14.03
C SER A 184 35.30 -32.72 -15.07
N GLN A 185 36.61 -32.43 -15.18
CA GLN A 185 37.51 -33.12 -16.13
C GLN A 185 37.61 -34.63 -15.86
N ARG A 186 37.43 -35.05 -14.61
CA ARG A 186 37.56 -36.44 -14.16
C ARG A 186 36.21 -37.10 -13.91
N TRP A 187 35.11 -36.44 -14.25
CA TRP A 187 33.76 -36.90 -13.95
C TRP A 187 33.46 -38.32 -14.46
N ASN A 188 34.00 -38.65 -15.64
CA ASN A 188 33.81 -39.96 -16.28
C ASN A 188 34.62 -41.10 -15.62
N GLN A 189 35.50 -40.80 -14.64
CA GLN A 189 36.33 -41.80 -13.95
C GLN A 189 35.67 -42.31 -12.64
N PHE A 190 34.60 -41.68 -12.18
CA PHE A 190 33.90 -42.08 -10.95
C PHE A 190 32.87 -43.18 -11.21
N ASN A 191 32.70 -44.06 -10.23
CA ASN A 191 31.61 -45.04 -10.24
C ASN A 191 30.27 -44.38 -9.87
N GLU A 192 29.15 -44.98 -10.28
CA GLU A 192 27.80 -44.41 -10.08
C GLU A 192 27.50 -44.03 -8.60
N LYS A 193 27.89 -44.89 -7.66
CA LYS A 193 27.74 -44.62 -6.21
C LYS A 193 28.53 -43.39 -5.75
N GLU A 194 29.70 -43.15 -6.32
CA GLU A 194 30.57 -42.02 -5.96
C GLU A 194 30.08 -40.74 -6.64
N SER A 195 29.71 -40.80 -7.92
CA SER A 195 29.09 -39.68 -8.63
C SER A 195 27.82 -39.21 -7.92
N ASN A 196 26.98 -40.12 -7.42
CA ASN A 196 25.75 -39.75 -6.71
C ASN A 196 26.05 -39.05 -5.36
N LYS A 197 27.02 -39.56 -4.58
CA LYS A 197 27.46 -38.86 -3.35
C LYS A 197 27.99 -37.46 -3.62
N ILE A 198 28.78 -37.30 -4.69
CA ILE A 198 29.32 -35.99 -5.08
C ILE A 198 28.19 -35.04 -5.50
N LYS A 199 27.19 -35.53 -6.26
CA LYS A 199 26.00 -34.72 -6.62
C LYS A 199 25.21 -34.27 -5.40
N ASP A 200 24.96 -35.17 -4.46
CA ASP A 200 24.17 -34.86 -3.25
C ASP A 200 24.86 -33.79 -2.40
N ILE A 201 26.19 -33.84 -2.29
CA ILE A 201 26.96 -32.83 -1.57
C ILE A 201 26.97 -31.50 -2.34
N LEU A 202 27.34 -31.51 -3.62
CA LEU A 202 27.49 -30.28 -4.41
C LEU A 202 26.16 -29.55 -4.65
N SER A 203 25.06 -30.27 -4.86
CA SER A 203 23.73 -29.68 -5.09
C SER A 203 23.23 -28.80 -3.93
N ASN A 204 23.65 -29.13 -2.70
CA ASN A 204 23.30 -28.40 -1.48
C ASN A 204 24.27 -27.27 -1.13
N LEU A 205 25.46 -27.23 -1.73
CA LEU A 205 26.50 -26.23 -1.46
C LEU A 205 26.38 -25.03 -2.38
N LYS A 206 26.68 -23.82 -1.87
CA LYS A 206 26.80 -22.59 -2.67
C LYS A 206 28.13 -22.56 -3.42
N CYS A 207 28.30 -23.47 -4.37
CA CYS A 207 29.57 -23.68 -5.07
C CYS A 207 29.61 -23.08 -6.48
N ILE A 208 28.58 -22.41 -6.98
CA ILE A 208 28.57 -21.90 -8.36
C ILE A 208 28.76 -20.38 -8.36
N SER A 209 29.81 -19.91 -9.04
CA SER A 209 30.00 -18.47 -9.25
C SER A 209 29.05 -17.96 -10.33
N THR A 210 28.23 -16.97 -9.97
CA THR A 210 27.26 -16.35 -10.86
C THR A 210 27.39 -14.82 -10.90
N SER A 211 26.70 -14.18 -11.84
CA SER A 211 26.54 -12.72 -11.89
C SER A 211 26.08 -12.10 -10.56
N GLN A 212 25.35 -12.85 -9.73
CA GLN A 212 24.82 -12.43 -8.43
C GLN A 212 25.60 -13.01 -7.24
N GLY A 213 26.87 -13.37 -7.44
CA GLY A 213 27.73 -13.98 -6.42
C GLY A 213 27.62 -15.51 -6.37
N MET A 214 28.06 -16.11 -5.26
CA MET A 214 28.06 -17.56 -5.08
C MET A 214 26.66 -18.10 -4.76
N LYS A 215 26.16 -18.99 -5.62
CA LYS A 215 24.83 -19.59 -5.55
C LYS A 215 24.92 -21.11 -5.55
N SER A 216 23.87 -21.79 -5.12
CA SER A 216 23.79 -23.25 -5.24
C SER A 216 23.57 -23.64 -6.71
N PRO A 217 23.96 -24.86 -7.13
CA PRO A 217 23.69 -25.38 -8.48
C PRO A 217 22.24 -25.21 -8.88
N ASN A 218 21.31 -25.58 -7.97
CA ASN A 218 19.89 -25.44 -8.20
C ASN A 218 19.42 -24.00 -8.41
N GLU A 219 20.16 -22.98 -7.99
CA GLU A 219 19.78 -21.58 -8.20
C GLU A 219 20.49 -20.95 -9.41
N SER A 220 21.41 -21.67 -10.05
CA SER A 220 22.32 -21.12 -11.06
C SER A 220 21.89 -21.50 -12.47
N TYR A 221 21.96 -20.54 -13.39
CA TYR A 221 21.55 -20.70 -14.79
C TYR A 221 22.75 -20.76 -15.73
N ILE A 222 22.80 -21.78 -16.58
CA ILE A 222 23.75 -21.87 -17.68
C ILE A 222 23.38 -20.81 -18.73
N ARG A 223 24.39 -20.07 -19.22
CA ARG A 223 24.22 -18.96 -20.17
C ARG A 223 23.47 -19.43 -21.43
N SER A 224 22.41 -18.72 -21.80
CA SER A 224 21.63 -18.92 -23.03
C SER A 224 21.26 -17.56 -23.61
N SER A 225 21.25 -17.41 -24.94
CA SER A 225 20.94 -16.16 -25.66
C SER A 225 19.56 -15.58 -25.35
N ASN A 226 18.68 -16.38 -24.76
CA ASN A 226 17.31 -16.01 -24.43
C ASN A 226 17.11 -15.55 -22.98
N LEU A 227 18.13 -15.69 -22.12
CA LEU A 227 18.05 -15.29 -20.72
C LEU A 227 18.53 -13.85 -20.50
N SER A 228 17.84 -13.13 -19.61
CA SER A 228 18.21 -11.78 -19.21
C SER A 228 19.38 -11.77 -18.22
N ASP A 229 20.20 -10.71 -18.23
CA ASP A 229 21.33 -10.51 -17.31
C ASP A 229 20.94 -10.48 -15.81
N ASN A 230 19.65 -10.33 -15.51
CA ASN A 230 19.10 -10.30 -14.15
C ASN A 230 19.00 -11.68 -13.46
N LEU A 231 19.35 -12.76 -14.13
CA LEU A 231 19.44 -14.09 -13.52
C LEU A 231 20.86 -14.36 -13.00
N PRO A 232 21.04 -15.24 -12.00
CA PRO A 232 22.34 -15.72 -11.55
C PRO A 232 22.96 -16.62 -12.64
N ILE A 233 23.54 -15.98 -13.65
CA ILE A 233 24.18 -16.63 -14.80
C ILE A 233 25.58 -17.08 -14.39
N ILE A 234 25.91 -18.33 -14.67
CA ILE A 234 27.23 -18.92 -14.38
C ILE A 234 28.33 -18.13 -15.10
N LYS A 235 29.36 -17.72 -14.35
CA LYS A 235 30.52 -16.97 -14.86
C LYS A 235 31.64 -17.86 -15.42
N PHE A 236 31.62 -19.16 -15.14
CA PHE A 236 32.66 -20.08 -15.60
C PHE A 236 32.71 -20.19 -17.12
N TYR A 237 33.91 -20.42 -17.66
CA TYR A 237 34.10 -20.75 -19.07
C TYR A 237 33.54 -22.14 -19.36
N ILE A 238 32.56 -22.21 -20.27
CA ILE A 238 31.91 -23.45 -20.70
C ILE A 238 32.24 -23.66 -22.19
N PRO A 239 33.18 -24.56 -22.53
CA PRO A 239 33.71 -24.72 -23.90
C PRO A 239 32.63 -24.89 -24.99
N GLN A 240 31.47 -25.47 -24.63
CA GLN A 240 30.36 -25.74 -25.54
C GLN A 240 29.48 -24.52 -25.86
N ILE A 241 29.60 -23.40 -25.12
CA ILE A 241 28.68 -22.25 -25.23
C ILE A 241 29.42 -20.93 -25.50
N SER A 242 30.62 -20.73 -24.94
CA SER A 242 31.35 -19.47 -25.10
C SER A 242 31.91 -19.31 -26.52
N ILE A 243 31.52 -18.20 -27.17
CA ILE A 243 31.94 -17.83 -28.53
C ILE A 243 33.38 -17.28 -28.52
N ASP A 244 33.81 -16.72 -27.40
CA ASP A 244 35.13 -16.14 -27.23
C ASP A 244 36.17 -17.24 -26.94
N LYS A 245 37.01 -17.52 -27.94
CA LYS A 245 38.15 -18.44 -27.84
C LYS A 245 39.39 -17.81 -27.20
N GLU A 246 39.32 -16.53 -26.81
CA GLU A 246 40.50 -15.72 -26.48
C GLU A 246 40.96 -15.85 -25.03
N GLU A 247 40.09 -16.26 -24.09
CA GLU A 247 40.54 -16.63 -22.75
C GLU A 247 40.73 -18.14 -22.66
N SER A 248 41.96 -18.58 -22.95
CA SER A 248 42.49 -19.89 -22.58
C SER A 248 42.55 -20.02 -21.05
N ASN A 249 41.39 -20.09 -20.40
CA ASN A 249 41.32 -20.42 -18.99
C ASN A 249 41.50 -21.94 -18.85
N ASP A 250 42.64 -22.37 -18.29
CA ASP A 250 42.98 -23.77 -17.97
C ASP A 250 41.92 -24.51 -17.12
N TYR A 251 40.92 -23.78 -16.59
CA TYR A 251 39.88 -24.27 -15.69
C TYR A 251 38.50 -24.34 -16.36
N SER A 252 38.37 -25.21 -17.37
CA SER A 252 37.09 -25.47 -18.03
C SER A 252 36.19 -26.41 -17.23
N VAL A 253 34.87 -26.19 -17.30
CA VAL A 253 33.84 -27.04 -16.67
C VAL A 253 32.86 -27.51 -17.75
N SER A 254 32.62 -28.81 -17.82
CA SER A 254 31.72 -29.42 -18.81
C SER A 254 30.25 -29.14 -18.51
N ILE A 255 29.46 -28.94 -19.57
CA ILE A 255 28.02 -28.71 -19.45
C ILE A 255 27.29 -29.95 -18.93
N GLU A 256 27.76 -31.15 -19.28
CA GLU A 256 27.21 -32.42 -18.80
C GLU A 256 27.35 -32.54 -17.28
N PHE A 257 28.51 -32.15 -16.74
CA PHE A 257 28.73 -32.12 -15.30
C PHE A 257 27.81 -31.12 -14.61
N LEU A 258 27.74 -29.87 -15.10
CA LEU A 258 26.87 -28.84 -14.52
C LEU A 258 25.40 -29.29 -14.49
N LYS A 259 24.90 -29.86 -15.59
CA LYS A 259 23.55 -30.45 -15.64
C LYS A 259 23.39 -31.57 -14.61
N SER A 260 24.38 -32.44 -14.47
CA SER A 260 24.33 -33.58 -13.56
C SER A 260 24.35 -33.19 -12.07
N VAL A 261 24.93 -32.02 -11.75
CA VAL A 261 25.00 -31.46 -10.39
C VAL A 261 23.75 -30.63 -10.05
N GLY A 262 22.89 -30.34 -11.04
CA GLY A 262 21.62 -29.62 -10.84
C GLY A 262 21.61 -28.18 -11.33
N CYS A 263 22.67 -27.72 -12.03
CA CYS A 263 22.65 -26.41 -12.68
C CYS A 263 21.57 -26.37 -13.76
N ARG A 264 20.75 -25.31 -13.73
CA ARG A 264 19.57 -25.21 -14.58
C ARG A 264 19.98 -24.84 -16.00
N THR A 265 19.57 -25.67 -16.96
CA THR A 265 19.54 -25.29 -18.38
C THR A 265 18.11 -24.98 -18.77
N ILE A 266 17.86 -23.75 -19.21
CA ILE A 266 16.74 -23.53 -20.14
C ILE A 266 17.26 -23.96 -21.50
N HIS A 267 17.11 -25.25 -21.79
CA HIS A 267 17.63 -25.89 -22.98
C HIS A 267 16.79 -25.46 -24.19
N ILE A 268 17.01 -24.25 -24.68
CA ILE A 268 16.52 -23.87 -26.00
C ILE A 268 17.60 -24.38 -26.94
N PRO A 269 17.29 -25.30 -27.87
CA PRO A 269 18.21 -25.60 -28.95
C PRO A 269 18.57 -24.27 -29.58
N THR A 270 19.82 -23.86 -29.47
CA THR A 270 20.37 -22.84 -30.36
C THR A 270 20.19 -23.40 -31.74
N LEU A 271 19.11 -23.00 -32.42
CA LEU A 271 18.99 -23.09 -33.86
C LEU A 271 20.19 -22.33 -34.38
N THR A 272 21.22 -23.10 -34.71
CA THR A 272 22.48 -22.63 -35.25
C THR A 272 22.17 -21.66 -36.37
N SER A 273 22.78 -20.49 -36.28
CA SER A 273 22.86 -19.47 -37.31
C SER A 273 23.42 -20.07 -38.61
N GLN A 274 22.55 -20.68 -39.39
CA GLN A 274 22.76 -20.97 -40.81
C GLN A 274 21.46 -20.68 -41.55
N SER A 275 21.05 -19.42 -41.56
CA SER A 275 20.24 -18.89 -42.65
C SER A 275 20.35 -17.37 -42.64
N ASN A 276 21.31 -16.85 -43.39
CA ASN A 276 21.16 -15.54 -44.00
C ASN A 276 19.95 -15.64 -44.92
N ASN A 277 18.77 -15.24 -44.47
CA ASN A 277 17.66 -14.82 -45.32
C ASN A 277 16.60 -14.12 -44.45
N SER A 278 16.23 -12.92 -44.89
CA SER A 278 15.37 -11.92 -44.27
C SER A 278 13.87 -12.30 -44.25
N PHE A 279 13.55 -13.51 -43.80
CA PHE A 279 12.18 -14.00 -43.54
C PHE A 279 12.05 -14.82 -42.24
N ASN A 280 13.15 -15.05 -41.49
CA ASN A 280 13.20 -15.98 -40.36
C ASN A 280 13.03 -15.36 -38.95
N ASP A 281 12.76 -14.06 -38.83
CA ASP A 281 12.58 -13.39 -37.53
C ASP A 281 11.15 -13.48 -36.97
N LEU A 282 10.17 -13.93 -37.75
CA LEU A 282 8.79 -14.19 -37.28
C LEU A 282 8.66 -15.59 -36.64
N ILE A 283 9.57 -16.50 -36.99
CA ILE A 283 9.56 -17.90 -36.57
C ILE A 283 10.18 -18.08 -35.17
N THR A 284 10.81 -17.04 -34.59
CA THR A 284 11.53 -17.15 -33.32
C THR A 284 10.63 -17.17 -32.09
N LEU A 285 9.62 -16.29 -31.96
CA LEU A 285 8.74 -16.30 -30.78
C LEU A 285 7.82 -17.53 -30.78
N GLN A 286 7.22 -17.85 -31.92
CA GLN A 286 6.35 -19.02 -32.05
C GLN A 286 7.12 -20.32 -31.73
N ASN A 287 8.29 -20.53 -32.33
CA ASN A 287 9.10 -21.72 -32.02
C ASN A 287 9.60 -21.71 -30.58
N PHE A 288 9.95 -20.54 -30.03
CA PHE A 288 10.36 -20.42 -28.63
C PHE A 288 9.24 -20.87 -27.68
N ILE A 289 8.01 -20.37 -27.88
CA ILE A 289 6.86 -20.74 -27.06
C ILE A 289 6.47 -22.22 -27.26
N GLN A 290 6.50 -22.73 -28.49
CA GLN A 290 6.23 -24.15 -28.76
C GLN A 290 7.27 -25.08 -28.11
N ASN A 291 8.55 -24.71 -28.14
CA ASN A 291 9.60 -25.46 -27.46
C ASN A 291 9.44 -25.43 -25.94
N LEU A 292 9.10 -24.27 -25.36
CA LEU A 292 8.81 -24.16 -23.93
C LEU A 292 7.58 -24.99 -23.53
N LEU A 293 6.58 -25.08 -24.39
CA LEU A 293 5.41 -25.94 -24.19
C LEU A 293 5.77 -27.43 -24.21
N GLN A 294 6.62 -27.87 -25.14
CA GLN A 294 7.11 -29.25 -25.16
C GLN A 294 7.88 -29.59 -23.88
N GLN A 295 8.68 -28.64 -23.37
CA GLN A 295 9.46 -28.78 -22.13
C GLN A 295 8.66 -28.46 -20.86
N ARG A 296 7.39 -28.07 -20.98
CA ARG A 296 6.55 -27.65 -19.86
C ARG A 296 6.43 -28.72 -18.77
N LYS A 297 6.38 -29.99 -19.16
CA LYS A 297 6.29 -31.14 -18.23
C LYS A 297 7.58 -31.36 -17.43
N THR A 298 8.71 -30.84 -17.90
CA THR A 298 10.02 -31.01 -17.28
C THR A 298 10.51 -29.73 -16.57
N MET A 299 9.81 -28.60 -16.70
CA MET A 299 10.18 -27.34 -16.07
C MET A 299 9.78 -27.31 -14.59
N SER A 300 10.66 -26.74 -13.76
CA SER A 300 10.36 -26.51 -12.34
C SER A 300 9.53 -25.24 -12.13
N ASP A 301 8.85 -25.11 -10.99
CA ASP A 301 8.09 -23.91 -10.63
C ASP A 301 8.98 -22.65 -10.57
N ASN A 302 10.25 -22.82 -10.21
CA ASN A 302 11.21 -21.73 -10.19
C ASN A 302 11.58 -21.23 -11.60
N ASP A 303 11.61 -22.11 -12.60
CA ASP A 303 11.85 -21.72 -14.00
C ASP A 303 10.67 -20.94 -14.54
N LEU A 304 9.46 -21.38 -14.20
CA LEU A 304 8.23 -20.68 -14.53
C LEU A 304 8.19 -19.29 -13.88
N HIS A 305 8.60 -19.18 -12.61
CA HIS A 305 8.75 -17.90 -11.92
C HIS A 305 9.80 -17.01 -12.60
N ALA A 306 10.94 -17.57 -13.00
CA ALA A 306 11.98 -16.83 -13.72
C ALA A 306 11.45 -16.30 -15.07
N LEU A 307 10.68 -17.09 -15.82
CA LEU A 307 10.08 -16.66 -17.08
C LEU A 307 9.02 -15.56 -16.88
N LYS A 308 8.20 -15.65 -15.81
CA LYS A 308 7.17 -14.65 -15.46
C LYS A 308 7.74 -13.27 -15.15
N HIS A 309 8.86 -13.22 -14.41
CA HIS A 309 9.37 -11.99 -13.83
C HIS A 309 10.51 -11.33 -14.63
N ASN A 310 11.13 -12.06 -15.57
CA ASN A 310 12.23 -11.55 -16.39
C ASN A 310 11.80 -11.24 -17.83
N PRO A 311 12.48 -10.27 -18.49
CA PRO A 311 12.19 -9.94 -19.88
C PRO A 311 12.61 -11.09 -20.81
N CYS A 312 11.63 -11.81 -21.34
CA CYS A 312 11.87 -13.00 -22.17
C CYS A 312 11.06 -13.04 -23.48
N ILE A 313 9.98 -12.26 -23.58
CA ILE A 313 9.08 -12.26 -24.74
C ILE A 313 9.32 -10.99 -25.56
N ILE A 314 9.33 -11.11 -26.89
CA ILE A 314 9.46 -9.96 -27.79
C ILE A 314 8.10 -9.26 -27.89
N GLY A 315 8.11 -7.94 -27.70
CA GLY A 315 6.93 -7.10 -27.82
C GLY A 315 7.08 -6.04 -28.90
N ILE A 316 5.96 -5.68 -29.51
CA ILE A 316 5.82 -4.64 -30.53
C ILE A 316 4.66 -3.70 -30.18
N THR A 317 4.62 -2.54 -30.83
CA THR A 317 3.45 -1.65 -30.85
C THR A 317 2.89 -1.60 -32.27
N LEU A 318 1.59 -1.39 -32.45
CA LEU A 318 0.96 -1.38 -33.78
C LEU A 318 1.53 -0.28 -34.71
N GLU A 319 2.07 0.81 -34.14
CA GLU A 319 2.72 1.89 -34.91
C GLU A 319 4.13 1.55 -35.41
N SER A 320 4.79 0.54 -34.83
CA SER A 320 6.20 0.26 -35.11
C SER A 320 6.32 -0.93 -36.07
N ASN A 321 6.04 -0.68 -37.35
CA ASN A 321 6.26 -1.67 -38.43
C ASN A 321 7.75 -1.88 -38.77
N GLY A 322 8.66 -1.85 -37.77
CA GLY A 322 10.10 -2.05 -37.98
C GLY A 322 11.04 -1.49 -36.91
N GLY A 323 10.54 -1.09 -35.73
CA GLY A 323 11.38 -0.64 -34.63
C GLY A 323 12.09 -1.78 -33.89
N THR A 324 13.10 -1.43 -33.10
CA THR A 324 13.98 -2.36 -32.38
C THR A 324 13.17 -3.37 -31.55
N LYS A 325 13.24 -4.65 -31.93
CA LYS A 325 12.63 -5.78 -31.20
C LYS A 325 13.24 -5.87 -29.80
N HIS A 326 12.52 -5.41 -28.79
CA HIS A 326 12.95 -5.49 -27.39
C HIS A 326 12.23 -6.63 -26.67
N LYS A 327 12.95 -7.26 -25.73
CA LYS A 327 12.39 -8.26 -24.83
C LYS A 327 11.73 -7.55 -23.65
N TYR A 328 10.48 -7.88 -23.41
CA TYR A 328 9.68 -7.37 -22.30
C TYR A 328 9.31 -8.51 -21.36
N LYS A 329 8.92 -8.15 -20.14
CA LYS A 329 8.34 -9.11 -19.20
C LYS A 329 6.96 -9.51 -19.72
N PRO A 330 6.55 -10.77 -19.58
CA PRO A 330 5.21 -11.20 -19.99
C PRO A 330 4.09 -10.31 -19.42
N CYS A 331 4.20 -9.95 -18.14
CA CYS A 331 3.24 -9.08 -17.44
C CYS A 331 3.11 -7.66 -17.98
N ASP A 332 4.02 -7.19 -18.84
CA ASP A 332 3.96 -5.86 -19.44
C ASP A 332 3.31 -5.89 -20.85
N LEU A 333 3.16 -7.09 -21.41
CA LEU A 333 2.64 -7.32 -22.76
C LEU A 333 1.15 -7.68 -22.74
N HIS A 334 0.49 -7.38 -23.85
CA HIS A 334 -0.93 -7.67 -24.08
C HIS A 334 -1.10 -8.52 -25.33
N PHE A 335 -2.25 -9.19 -25.44
CA PHE A 335 -2.61 -9.86 -26.69
C PHE A 335 -3.03 -8.84 -27.77
N PRO A 336 -2.74 -9.09 -29.06
CA PRO A 336 -3.05 -8.15 -30.15
C PRO A 336 -4.55 -7.81 -30.24
N SER A 337 -5.41 -8.80 -29.97
CA SER A 337 -6.87 -8.64 -29.94
C SER A 337 -7.33 -7.54 -28.97
N VAL A 338 -6.55 -7.24 -27.93
CA VAL A 338 -6.83 -6.18 -26.96
C VAL A 338 -6.57 -4.80 -27.58
N ALA A 339 -5.43 -4.64 -28.26
CA ALA A 339 -5.07 -3.40 -28.92
C ALA A 339 -6.03 -3.08 -30.08
N ASP A 340 -6.44 -4.09 -30.85
CA ASP A 340 -7.39 -3.94 -31.95
C ASP A 340 -8.78 -3.50 -31.45
N ARG A 341 -9.29 -4.15 -30.39
CA ARG A 341 -10.59 -3.79 -29.79
C ARG A 341 -10.58 -2.38 -29.20
N LEU A 342 -9.46 -1.97 -28.61
CA LEU A 342 -9.29 -0.63 -28.03
C LEU A 342 -8.91 0.44 -29.06
N GLN A 343 -8.53 0.05 -30.28
CA GLN A 343 -7.88 0.92 -31.27
C GLN A 343 -6.71 1.69 -30.66
N TRP A 344 -5.91 1.00 -29.83
CA TRP A 344 -4.83 1.59 -29.06
C TRP A 344 -3.47 1.23 -29.64
N ASN A 345 -3.01 2.05 -30.58
CA ASN A 345 -1.81 1.77 -31.35
C ASN A 345 -0.50 1.70 -30.54
N GLN A 346 -0.45 2.45 -29.44
CA GLN A 346 0.72 2.54 -28.55
C GLN A 346 0.75 1.44 -27.48
N LEU A 347 -0.26 0.56 -27.42
CA LEU A 347 -0.28 -0.53 -26.45
C LEU A 347 0.79 -1.56 -26.82
N LEU A 348 1.62 -1.94 -25.82
CA LEU A 348 2.62 -2.98 -25.98
C LEU A 348 1.92 -4.35 -26.13
N ILE A 349 2.04 -4.96 -27.31
CA ILE A 349 1.52 -6.26 -27.65
C ILE A 349 2.64 -7.27 -27.90
N ILE A 350 2.34 -8.56 -27.85
CA ILE A 350 3.29 -9.61 -28.25
C ILE A 350 3.58 -9.54 -29.76
N ASP A 351 4.81 -9.89 -30.17
CA ASP A 351 5.22 -10.06 -31.58
C ASP A 351 4.65 -11.36 -32.17
N TRP A 352 3.32 -11.53 -32.09
CA TRP A 352 2.55 -12.65 -32.62
C TRP A 352 1.11 -12.20 -32.88
N LEU A 353 0.88 -11.63 -34.06
CA LEU A 353 -0.40 -11.02 -34.44
C LEU A 353 -1.54 -12.04 -34.56
N ASP A 354 -1.30 -13.17 -35.21
CA ASP A 354 -2.34 -14.17 -35.55
C ASP A 354 -2.54 -15.27 -34.49
N ILE A 355 -2.32 -14.96 -33.20
CA ILE A 355 -2.48 -15.97 -32.15
C ILE A 355 -3.95 -16.34 -31.92
N ASN A 356 -4.27 -17.63 -31.99
CA ASN A 356 -5.63 -18.10 -31.75
C ASN A 356 -5.94 -18.15 -30.23
N PRO A 357 -7.00 -17.48 -29.73
CA PRO A 357 -7.39 -17.51 -28.31
C PRO A 357 -7.69 -18.91 -27.75
N ARG A 358 -7.98 -19.90 -28.61
CA ARG A 358 -8.26 -21.29 -28.20
C ARG A 358 -7.02 -22.20 -28.22
N SER A 359 -5.86 -21.68 -28.58
CA SER A 359 -4.62 -22.45 -28.69
C SER A 359 -3.99 -22.76 -27.32
N GLN A 360 -3.19 -23.82 -27.23
CA GLN A 360 -2.45 -24.15 -26.01
C GLN A 360 -1.37 -23.09 -25.74
N GLU A 361 -0.84 -22.49 -26.79
CA GLU A 361 0.10 -21.37 -26.78
C GLU A 361 -0.50 -20.14 -26.12
N TYR A 362 -1.73 -19.78 -26.46
CA TYR A 362 -2.45 -18.67 -25.82
C TYR A 362 -2.64 -18.91 -24.32
N ALA A 363 -3.08 -20.11 -23.95
CA ALA A 363 -3.26 -20.49 -22.54
C ALA A 363 -1.94 -20.43 -21.76
N PHE A 364 -0.83 -20.86 -22.36
CA PHE A 364 0.48 -20.81 -21.75
C PHE A 364 1.05 -19.40 -21.66
N LEU A 365 0.86 -18.54 -22.66
CA LEU A 365 1.24 -17.12 -22.60
C LEU A 365 0.45 -16.38 -21.51
N LYS A 366 -0.84 -16.67 -21.38
CA LYS A 366 -1.67 -16.19 -20.27
C LYS A 366 -1.13 -16.67 -18.93
N GLU A 367 -0.71 -17.94 -18.85
CA GLU A 367 -0.10 -18.47 -17.64
C GLU A 367 1.23 -17.79 -17.31
N LEU A 368 2.07 -17.47 -18.32
CA LEU A 368 3.30 -16.71 -18.15
C LEU A 368 3.06 -15.25 -17.73
N GLY A 369 1.83 -14.74 -17.83
CA GLY A 369 1.44 -13.43 -17.35
C GLY A 369 1.12 -12.40 -18.43
N VAL A 370 1.09 -12.79 -19.72
CA VAL A 370 0.62 -11.90 -20.79
C VAL A 370 -0.83 -11.49 -20.51
N ARG A 371 -1.12 -10.20 -20.56
CA ARG A 371 -2.39 -9.65 -20.10
C ARG A 371 -3.46 -9.69 -21.19
N GLU A 372 -4.66 -10.14 -20.80
CA GLU A 372 -5.88 -10.07 -21.63
C GLU A 372 -6.59 -8.71 -21.50
N VAL A 373 -6.18 -7.89 -20.53
CA VAL A 373 -6.75 -6.58 -20.26
C VAL A 373 -5.65 -5.60 -19.83
N PRO A 374 -5.72 -4.32 -20.22
CA PRO A 374 -4.77 -3.32 -19.74
C PRO A 374 -4.86 -3.09 -18.23
N ASP A 375 -3.84 -2.46 -17.67
CA ASP A 375 -3.89 -1.98 -16.30
C ASP A 375 -5.02 -0.95 -16.10
N LEU A 376 -5.72 -1.00 -14.96
CA LEU A 376 -6.87 -0.15 -14.69
C LEU A 376 -6.53 1.34 -14.79
N HIS A 377 -5.38 1.76 -14.24
CA HIS A 377 -4.95 3.16 -14.32
C HIS A 377 -4.65 3.59 -15.76
N LYS A 378 -3.96 2.72 -16.52
CA LYS A 378 -3.64 2.99 -17.94
C LYS A 378 -4.92 3.08 -18.77
N LEU A 379 -5.91 2.22 -18.51
CA LEU A 379 -7.19 2.24 -19.21
C LEU A 379 -7.97 3.52 -18.89
N ILE A 380 -7.98 3.97 -17.64
CA ILE A 380 -8.63 5.23 -17.24
C ILE A 380 -7.97 6.44 -17.88
N SER A 381 -6.63 6.50 -17.88
CA SER A 381 -5.91 7.56 -18.62
C SER A 381 -6.24 7.55 -20.11
N ARG A 382 -6.47 6.38 -20.70
CA ARG A 382 -6.89 6.27 -22.09
C ARG A 382 -8.32 6.79 -22.31
N ILE A 383 -9.24 6.55 -21.37
CA ILE A 383 -10.61 7.11 -21.42
C ILE A 383 -10.56 8.64 -21.46
N ASP A 384 -9.73 9.24 -20.61
CA ASP A 384 -9.53 10.70 -20.59
C ASP A 384 -8.95 11.24 -21.90
N GLN A 385 -7.95 10.56 -22.47
CA GLN A 385 -7.41 10.92 -23.78
C GLN A 385 -8.48 10.85 -24.87
N GLU A 386 -9.21 9.74 -24.98
CA GLU A 386 -10.27 9.58 -25.99
C GLU A 386 -11.38 10.61 -25.85
N HIS A 387 -11.75 10.97 -24.62
CA HIS A 387 -12.70 12.03 -24.35
C HIS A 387 -12.18 13.41 -24.80
N ASN A 388 -10.89 13.71 -24.57
CA ASN A 388 -10.30 15.00 -24.94
C ASN A 388 -10.13 15.18 -26.45
N TYR A 389 -9.92 14.10 -27.21
CA TYR A 389 -9.87 14.14 -28.67
C TYR A 389 -11.25 14.10 -29.33
N GLY A 390 -12.28 13.60 -28.64
CA GLY A 390 -13.64 13.46 -29.17
C GLY A 390 -14.47 14.74 -29.14
N THR A 391 -15.61 14.71 -29.84
CA THR A 391 -16.65 15.75 -29.74
C THR A 391 -17.28 15.72 -28.35
N LYS A 392 -17.33 16.88 -27.68
CA LYS A 392 -17.93 17.01 -26.33
C LYS A 392 -19.43 17.35 -26.35
N ILE A 393 -19.98 17.60 -27.53
CA ILE A 393 -21.39 17.97 -27.72
C ILE A 393 -22.27 16.74 -27.50
N LYS A 394 -23.24 16.85 -26.59
CA LYS A 394 -24.15 15.78 -26.15
C LYS A 394 -24.78 14.96 -27.27
N GLU A 395 -25.22 15.61 -28.35
CA GLU A 395 -25.96 14.96 -29.46
C GLU A 395 -25.05 14.09 -30.33
N GLU A 396 -23.77 14.44 -30.41
CA GLU A 396 -22.78 13.75 -31.25
C GLU A 396 -21.73 13.00 -30.40
N TYR A 397 -21.91 12.97 -29.07
CA TYR A 397 -20.94 12.40 -28.14
C TYR A 397 -20.83 10.88 -28.34
N LYS A 398 -19.66 10.43 -28.79
CA LYS A 398 -19.31 9.01 -28.85
C LYS A 398 -18.63 8.59 -27.55
N LEU A 399 -19.12 7.51 -26.96
CA LEU A 399 -18.49 6.94 -25.77
C LEU A 399 -17.06 6.46 -26.10
N PRO A 400 -16.06 6.73 -25.24
CA PRO A 400 -14.73 6.18 -25.39
C PRO A 400 -14.75 4.66 -25.52
N ASN A 401 -14.03 4.11 -26.50
CA ASN A 401 -13.90 2.66 -26.71
C ASN A 401 -13.28 1.99 -25.48
N ALA A 402 -12.32 2.67 -24.83
CA ALA A 402 -11.73 2.20 -23.58
C ALA A 402 -12.75 2.06 -22.44
N LEU A 403 -13.78 2.93 -22.41
CA LEU A 403 -14.84 2.88 -21.41
C LEU A 403 -15.82 1.73 -21.68
N ILE A 404 -16.13 1.46 -22.95
CA ILE A 404 -16.94 0.30 -23.35
C ILE A 404 -16.19 -1.00 -23.02
N PHE A 405 -14.90 -1.08 -23.35
CA PHE A 405 -14.06 -2.22 -23.01
C PHE A 405 -13.99 -2.46 -21.49
N PHE A 406 -13.86 -1.37 -20.71
CA PHE A 406 -13.88 -1.42 -19.26
C PHE A 406 -15.18 -2.04 -18.74
N ALA A 407 -16.33 -1.56 -19.23
CA ALA A 407 -17.66 -2.05 -18.86
C ALA A 407 -17.82 -3.57 -19.12
N GLU A 408 -17.45 -4.03 -20.31
CA GLU A 408 -17.59 -5.43 -20.71
C GLU A 408 -16.71 -6.37 -19.86
N ASN A 409 -15.51 -5.93 -19.49
CA ASN A 409 -14.53 -6.75 -18.76
C ASN A 409 -14.53 -6.51 -17.24
N PHE A 410 -15.41 -5.65 -16.72
CA PHE A 410 -15.40 -5.24 -15.33
C PHE A 410 -15.59 -6.39 -14.35
N GLN A 411 -16.63 -7.19 -14.54
CA GLN A 411 -16.98 -8.25 -13.58
C GLN A 411 -15.87 -9.30 -13.47
N GLN A 412 -15.30 -9.69 -14.61
CA GLN A 412 -14.31 -10.76 -14.71
C GLN A 412 -12.92 -10.33 -14.22
N TYR A 413 -12.45 -9.12 -14.58
CA TYR A 413 -11.06 -8.72 -14.36
C TYR A 413 -10.89 -7.54 -13.38
N TYR A 414 -11.74 -6.52 -13.45
CA TYR A 414 -11.54 -5.28 -12.69
C TYR A 414 -12.25 -5.26 -11.33
N SER A 415 -13.29 -6.08 -11.10
CA SER A 415 -14.13 -6.05 -9.89
C SER A 415 -13.33 -6.20 -8.58
N LYS A 416 -12.30 -7.04 -8.57
CA LYS A 416 -11.42 -7.25 -7.40
C LYS A 416 -10.48 -6.06 -7.16
N VAL A 417 -9.91 -5.53 -8.24
CA VAL A 417 -8.97 -4.38 -8.18
C VAL A 417 -9.73 -3.12 -7.79
N TRP A 418 -10.92 -2.91 -8.34
CA TRP A 418 -11.78 -1.75 -8.11
C TRP A 418 -12.10 -1.53 -6.62
N LYS A 419 -12.46 -2.59 -5.88
CA LYS A 419 -12.77 -2.50 -4.44
C LYS A 419 -11.62 -1.94 -3.60
N ASN A 420 -10.38 -2.13 -4.05
CA ASN A 420 -9.18 -1.70 -3.36
C ASN A 420 -8.56 -0.45 -4.00
N ALA A 421 -9.09 0.02 -5.13
CA ALA A 421 -8.53 1.12 -5.89
C ALA A 421 -9.11 2.45 -5.42
N ASN A 422 -8.24 3.38 -5.01
CA ASN A 422 -8.61 4.76 -4.71
C ASN A 422 -8.44 5.64 -5.97
N ILE A 423 -9.36 5.48 -6.92
CA ILE A 423 -9.31 6.20 -8.19
C ILE A 423 -9.90 7.60 -8.00
N LYS A 424 -9.05 8.61 -8.07
CA LYS A 424 -9.45 10.04 -8.05
C LYS A 424 -9.55 10.66 -9.44
N ILE A 425 -9.17 9.92 -10.47
CA ILE A 425 -9.15 10.43 -11.85
C ILE A 425 -10.59 10.40 -12.38
N PRO A 426 -11.12 11.52 -12.90
CA PRO A 426 -12.44 11.54 -13.53
C PRO A 426 -12.43 10.73 -14.83
N PHE A 427 -13.43 9.86 -15.00
CA PHE A 427 -13.50 8.98 -16.18
C PHE A 427 -14.93 8.65 -16.61
N LEU A 428 -15.93 9.02 -15.82
CA LEU A 428 -17.33 8.79 -16.16
C LEU A 428 -17.88 9.99 -16.94
N PRO A 429 -18.38 9.80 -18.17
CA PRO A 429 -19.00 10.88 -18.93
C PRO A 429 -20.34 11.30 -18.31
N SER A 430 -20.39 12.51 -17.77
CA SER A 430 -21.55 13.11 -17.11
C SER A 430 -21.91 14.45 -17.74
N ILE A 431 -23.12 14.93 -17.44
CA ILE A 431 -23.60 16.23 -17.90
C ILE A 431 -24.05 17.01 -16.68
N LEU A 432 -23.58 18.26 -16.58
CA LEU A 432 -24.08 19.20 -15.58
C LEU A 432 -25.56 19.50 -15.87
N PRO A 433 -26.45 19.41 -14.87
CA PRO A 433 -27.86 19.69 -15.03
C PRO A 433 -28.16 21.19 -14.86
N ASP A 434 -27.39 22.07 -15.51
CA ASP A 434 -27.63 23.51 -15.38
C ASP A 434 -28.87 23.94 -16.20
N ILE A 435 -29.57 24.96 -15.67
CA ILE A 435 -30.84 25.49 -16.19
C ILE A 435 -30.64 26.16 -17.58
N ASN A 436 -29.38 26.47 -17.94
CA ASN A 436 -28.99 27.19 -19.15
C ASN A 436 -28.27 26.33 -20.19
N GLN A 437 -28.78 25.14 -20.50
CA GLN A 437 -28.35 24.35 -21.66
C GLN A 437 -26.85 23.97 -21.68
N SER A 438 -26.33 23.38 -20.59
CA SER A 438 -25.04 22.68 -20.68
C SER A 438 -25.17 21.47 -21.62
N THR A 439 -24.74 21.67 -22.87
CA THR A 439 -24.70 20.65 -23.93
C THR A 439 -23.36 19.90 -23.95
N GLU A 440 -22.41 20.26 -23.11
CA GLU A 440 -21.10 19.62 -23.04
C GLU A 440 -21.06 18.46 -22.04
N VAL A 441 -20.45 17.36 -22.47
CA VAL A 441 -20.16 16.19 -21.64
C VAL A 441 -18.80 16.40 -20.96
N THR A 442 -18.75 16.22 -19.64
CA THR A 442 -17.52 16.29 -18.83
C THR A 442 -17.22 14.94 -18.21
N LEU A 443 -15.95 14.66 -17.92
CA LEU A 443 -15.56 13.47 -17.16
C LEU A 443 -15.54 13.76 -15.67
N THR A 444 -16.10 12.84 -14.88
CA THR A 444 -16.30 13.01 -13.44
C THR A 444 -16.06 11.70 -12.69
N THR A 445 -16.08 11.77 -11.36
CA THR A 445 -15.81 10.61 -10.50
C THR A 445 -17.11 9.94 -10.02
N PRO A 446 -17.08 8.65 -9.66
CA PRO A 446 -18.27 7.95 -9.18
C PRO A 446 -18.96 8.57 -7.96
N ASP A 447 -18.24 9.34 -7.13
CA ASP A 447 -18.74 9.90 -5.87
C ASP A 447 -19.70 11.09 -6.06
N ILE A 448 -19.51 11.85 -7.14
CA ILE A 448 -20.25 13.10 -7.42
C ILE A 448 -21.38 12.90 -8.44
N VAL A 449 -21.42 11.74 -9.09
CA VAL A 449 -22.37 11.41 -10.14
C VAL A 449 -23.54 10.59 -9.59
N PHE A 450 -24.73 10.83 -10.14
CA PHE A 450 -25.95 10.10 -9.77
C PHE A 450 -26.66 9.49 -10.98
N LYS A 451 -27.35 8.36 -10.75
CA LYS A 451 -28.11 7.60 -11.78
C LYS A 451 -29.48 8.21 -12.11
N GLU A 452 -29.94 9.22 -11.36
CA GLU A 452 -31.30 9.75 -11.45
C GLU A 452 -31.65 10.30 -12.85
N SER A 453 -32.48 9.55 -13.59
CA SER A 453 -32.98 9.93 -14.91
C SER A 453 -34.12 10.93 -14.78
N GLY A 454 -33.86 12.20 -15.12
CA GLY A 454 -34.90 13.25 -15.08
C GLY A 454 -35.17 13.74 -13.66
N PRO A 455 -34.19 14.37 -13.00
CA PRO A 455 -34.36 14.79 -11.62
C PRO A 455 -35.45 15.85 -11.48
N SER A 456 -36.28 15.74 -10.42
CA SER A 456 -37.27 16.76 -10.10
C SER A 456 -36.62 18.11 -9.78
N CYS A 457 -35.38 18.09 -9.30
CA CYS A 457 -34.58 19.26 -8.94
C CYS A 457 -33.18 19.16 -9.55
N PRO A 458 -33.01 19.46 -10.86
CA PRO A 458 -31.71 19.40 -11.52
C PRO A 458 -30.67 20.33 -10.88
N SER A 459 -31.11 21.49 -10.40
CA SER A 459 -30.27 22.52 -9.76
C SER A 459 -29.56 22.08 -8.47
N LEU A 460 -30.04 21.01 -7.80
CA LEU A 460 -29.47 20.48 -6.57
C LEU A 460 -28.55 19.27 -6.80
N LEU A 461 -28.41 18.84 -8.05
CA LEU A 461 -27.56 17.73 -8.41
C LEU A 461 -26.24 18.26 -8.98
N PRO A 462 -25.08 17.82 -8.47
CA PRO A 462 -23.79 18.16 -9.04
C PRO A 462 -23.70 17.74 -10.51
N GLU A 463 -23.98 16.46 -10.81
CA GLU A 463 -23.87 15.86 -12.14
C GLU A 463 -24.79 14.64 -12.30
N VAL A 464 -25.32 14.46 -13.51
CA VAL A 464 -26.17 13.30 -13.87
C VAL A 464 -25.51 12.47 -14.97
N LEU A 465 -25.46 11.15 -14.77
CA LEU A 465 -24.97 10.22 -15.79
C LEU A 465 -26.07 9.91 -16.81
N ARG A 466 -25.92 10.36 -18.06
CA ARG A 466 -26.94 10.14 -19.11
C ARG A 466 -26.55 9.11 -20.16
N CYS A 467 -25.24 8.88 -20.39
CA CYS A 467 -24.77 8.11 -21.56
C CYS A 467 -24.28 6.68 -21.23
N PHE A 468 -23.81 6.43 -20.01
CA PHE A 468 -23.10 5.18 -19.67
C PHE A 468 -23.99 4.07 -19.06
N SER A 469 -25.22 4.38 -18.63
CA SER A 469 -26.14 3.42 -17.98
C SER A 469 -26.65 2.29 -18.88
N LYS A 470 -26.55 2.44 -20.20
CA LYS A 470 -27.00 1.43 -21.17
C LYS A 470 -26.04 0.25 -21.31
N TYR A 471 -24.75 0.46 -21.04
CA TYR A 471 -23.68 -0.50 -21.32
C TYR A 471 -23.21 -1.25 -20.07
N PHE A 472 -23.48 -0.69 -18.89
CA PHE A 472 -22.95 -1.19 -17.63
C PHE A 472 -23.85 -0.83 -16.46
N ASP A 473 -23.97 -1.72 -15.48
CA ASP A 473 -24.63 -1.37 -14.23
C ASP A 473 -23.69 -0.54 -13.34
N ILE A 474 -23.79 0.78 -13.49
CA ILE A 474 -22.93 1.75 -12.80
C ILE A 474 -23.03 1.66 -11.27
N GLY A 475 -24.08 1.02 -10.73
CA GLY A 475 -24.16 0.73 -9.30
C GLY A 475 -22.97 -0.09 -8.79
N LEU A 476 -22.38 -0.94 -9.64
CA LEU A 476 -21.16 -1.70 -9.32
C LEU A 476 -19.91 -0.82 -9.16
N LEU A 477 -19.91 0.40 -9.73
CA LEU A 477 -18.84 1.40 -9.55
C LEU A 477 -19.03 2.26 -8.30
N GLY A 478 -20.10 2.03 -7.53
CA GLY A 478 -20.43 2.83 -6.34
C GLY A 478 -21.23 4.10 -6.64
N VAL A 479 -21.64 4.31 -7.89
CA VAL A 479 -22.50 5.44 -8.28
C VAL A 479 -23.88 5.26 -7.64
N LYS A 480 -24.26 6.24 -6.82
CA LYS A 480 -25.52 6.20 -6.07
C LYS A 480 -26.70 6.56 -6.96
N GLN A 481 -27.89 6.08 -6.58
CA GLN A 481 -29.10 6.41 -7.31
C GLN A 481 -29.49 7.89 -7.12
N ARG A 482 -29.28 8.42 -5.90
CA ARG A 482 -29.58 9.80 -5.52
C ARG A 482 -28.50 10.35 -4.57
N PRO A 483 -28.34 11.68 -4.48
CA PRO A 483 -27.46 12.31 -3.50
C PRO A 483 -27.94 12.05 -2.08
N LEU A 484 -27.00 12.11 -1.13
CA LEU A 484 -27.36 12.18 0.27
C LEU A 484 -28.04 13.52 0.57
N LEU A 485 -29.01 13.48 1.46
CA LEU A 485 -29.75 14.66 1.90
C LEU A 485 -28.83 15.80 2.38
N SER A 486 -27.70 15.47 3.01
CA SER A 486 -26.71 16.45 3.45
C SER A 486 -26.06 17.22 2.31
N ILE A 487 -25.66 16.52 1.24
CA ILE A 487 -24.98 17.12 0.07
C ILE A 487 -25.95 18.04 -0.67
N ALA A 488 -27.17 17.55 -0.92
CA ALA A 488 -28.21 18.33 -1.60
C ALA A 488 -28.61 19.57 -0.79
N PHE A 489 -28.67 19.48 0.54
CA PHE A 489 -28.96 20.62 1.40
C PHE A 489 -27.82 21.65 1.42
N ASP A 490 -26.57 21.22 1.42
CA ASP A 490 -25.43 22.13 1.42
C ASP A 490 -25.37 22.94 0.10
N ILE A 491 -25.65 22.31 -1.04
CA ILE A 491 -25.81 23.01 -2.34
C ILE A 491 -26.95 24.02 -2.31
N LEU A 492 -28.10 23.64 -1.73
CA LEU A 492 -29.25 24.53 -1.59
C LEU A 492 -28.91 25.75 -0.73
N MET A 493 -28.11 25.57 0.33
CA MET A 493 -27.70 26.68 1.20
C MET A 493 -26.73 27.63 0.53
N GLU A 494 -25.80 27.14 -0.29
CA GLU A 494 -24.88 27.97 -1.08
C GLU A 494 -25.64 28.83 -2.11
N LYS A 495 -26.60 28.23 -2.81
CA LYS A 495 -27.40 28.92 -3.85
C LYS A 495 -28.76 29.40 -3.35
N ARG A 496 -28.93 29.56 -2.04
CA ARG A 496 -30.24 29.81 -1.39
C ARG A 496 -31.00 30.98 -2.02
N ASN A 497 -30.33 32.11 -2.23
CA ASN A 497 -30.98 33.33 -2.74
C ASN A 497 -31.40 33.23 -4.22
N GLN A 498 -30.85 32.26 -4.96
CA GLN A 498 -31.13 32.05 -6.38
C GLN A 498 -32.17 30.96 -6.60
N LEU A 499 -32.11 29.90 -5.79
CA LEU A 499 -32.93 28.71 -5.97
C LEU A 499 -34.21 28.75 -5.15
N LEU A 500 -34.19 29.31 -3.95
CA LEU A 500 -35.27 29.11 -2.99
C LEU A 500 -36.26 30.28 -3.00
N ASN A 501 -37.46 30.03 -3.51
CA ASN A 501 -38.64 30.89 -3.40
C ASN A 501 -39.84 30.06 -2.92
N VAL A 502 -40.98 30.69 -2.61
CA VAL A 502 -42.16 30.01 -2.05
C VAL A 502 -42.65 28.85 -2.94
N GLU A 503 -42.61 29.04 -4.26
CA GLU A 503 -43.08 28.07 -5.25
C GLU A 503 -42.11 26.88 -5.41
N SER A 504 -40.82 27.16 -5.52
CA SER A 504 -39.77 26.14 -5.64
C SER A 504 -39.49 25.41 -4.33
N ALA A 505 -39.75 26.03 -3.17
CA ALA A 505 -39.60 25.40 -1.87
C ALA A 505 -40.44 24.11 -1.75
N SER A 506 -41.66 24.12 -2.29
CA SER A 506 -42.49 22.91 -2.35
C SER A 506 -41.80 21.78 -3.13
N ILE A 507 -41.20 22.10 -4.28
CA ILE A 507 -40.50 21.13 -5.14
C ILE A 507 -39.25 20.58 -4.43
N TYR A 508 -38.43 21.45 -3.84
CA TYR A 508 -37.21 21.04 -3.15
C TYR A 508 -37.48 20.24 -1.88
N PHE A 509 -38.44 20.64 -1.04
CA PHE A 509 -38.79 19.91 0.17
C PHE A 509 -39.45 18.56 -0.16
N CYS A 510 -40.25 18.50 -1.23
CA CYS A 510 -40.75 17.24 -1.77
C CYS A 510 -39.60 16.33 -2.23
N TYR A 511 -38.59 16.88 -2.90
CA TYR A 511 -37.40 16.13 -3.31
C TYR A 511 -36.60 15.63 -2.10
N PHE A 512 -36.36 16.49 -1.09
CA PHE A 512 -35.66 16.11 0.14
C PHE A 512 -36.36 15.01 0.92
N ASN A 513 -37.70 14.96 0.90
CA ASN A 513 -38.46 13.85 1.50
C ASN A 513 -38.18 12.48 0.85
N LYS A 514 -37.64 12.47 -0.39
CA LYS A 514 -37.30 11.26 -1.14
C LYS A 514 -35.82 10.87 -1.03
N LEU A 515 -35.01 11.66 -0.31
CA LEU A 515 -33.58 11.43 -0.13
C LEU A 515 -33.31 10.71 1.19
N ASP A 516 -32.30 9.83 1.16
CA ASP A 516 -31.79 9.16 2.35
C ASP A 516 -30.77 10.04 3.09
N GLY A 517 -30.65 9.84 4.41
CA GLY A 517 -29.65 10.51 5.25
C GLY A 517 -30.21 11.44 6.34
N LEU A 518 -31.49 11.28 6.69
CA LEU A 518 -32.09 11.98 7.82
C LEU A 518 -31.56 11.39 9.15
N ASN A 519 -30.58 12.07 9.73
CA ASN A 519 -29.92 11.70 10.98
C ASN A 519 -30.10 12.80 12.04
N ARG A 520 -29.97 12.46 13.33
CA ARG A 520 -30.07 13.43 14.44
C ARG A 520 -29.08 14.59 14.31
N THR A 521 -27.84 14.30 13.94
CA THR A 521 -26.80 15.32 13.70
C THR A 521 -27.16 16.29 12.57
N PHE A 522 -27.82 15.78 11.53
CA PHE A 522 -28.28 16.60 10.41
C PHE A 522 -29.47 17.49 10.82
N ILE A 523 -30.42 16.94 11.60
CA ILE A 523 -31.56 17.70 12.13
C ILE A 523 -31.08 18.83 13.05
N GLU A 524 -30.16 18.56 13.97
CA GLU A 524 -29.57 19.59 14.86
C GLU A 524 -28.91 20.72 14.04
N ARG A 525 -28.17 20.36 12.97
CA ARG A 525 -27.55 21.34 12.07
C ARG A 525 -28.57 22.22 11.35
N ILE A 526 -29.71 21.66 10.95
CA ILE A 526 -30.75 22.39 10.20
C ILE A 526 -31.66 23.20 11.11
N SER A 527 -31.99 22.69 12.30
CA SER A 527 -32.92 23.32 13.24
C SER A 527 -32.54 24.78 13.56
N ASN A 528 -31.24 25.08 13.55
CA ASN A 528 -30.69 26.40 13.83
C ASN A 528 -30.54 27.31 12.60
N ARG A 529 -30.76 26.79 11.37
CA ARG A 529 -30.61 27.53 10.12
C ARG A 529 -31.95 28.04 9.61
N ALA A 530 -31.96 29.27 9.10
CA ALA A 530 -33.12 29.87 8.48
C ALA A 530 -33.13 29.59 6.96
N PHE A 531 -34.07 28.77 6.51
CA PHE A 531 -34.18 28.35 5.10
C PHE A 531 -35.64 28.12 4.65
N ILE A 532 -36.64 28.41 5.47
CA ILE A 532 -38.04 28.22 5.09
C ILE A 532 -38.63 29.56 4.63
N PRO A 533 -39.00 29.74 3.35
CA PRO A 533 -39.42 31.03 2.81
C PRO A 533 -40.88 31.35 3.14
N LEU A 534 -41.15 32.43 3.87
CA LEU A 534 -42.51 32.78 4.26
C LEU A 534 -43.30 33.40 3.07
N PRO A 535 -44.53 32.96 2.78
CA PRO A 535 -45.34 33.51 1.69
C PRO A 535 -45.59 35.01 1.89
N GLY A 536 -45.34 35.81 0.83
CA GLY A 536 -45.55 37.26 0.86
C GLY A 536 -44.44 38.08 1.54
N SER A 537 -43.34 37.46 1.96
CA SER A 537 -42.15 38.18 2.48
C SER A 537 -40.86 37.58 1.94
N ASN A 538 -39.80 38.37 1.84
CA ASN A 538 -38.48 37.89 1.40
C ASN A 538 -37.61 37.39 2.57
N ILE A 539 -38.26 36.87 3.62
CA ILE A 539 -37.63 36.46 4.88
C ILE A 539 -37.61 34.93 4.95
N TYR A 540 -36.46 34.38 5.34
CA TYR A 540 -36.32 32.96 5.65
C TYR A 540 -36.43 32.75 7.15
N LEU A 541 -37.22 31.77 7.56
CA LEU A 541 -37.44 31.41 8.95
C LEU A 541 -36.76 30.09 9.31
N LYS A 542 -36.51 29.92 10.61
CA LYS A 542 -36.03 28.66 11.19
C LYS A 542 -37.20 27.69 11.39
N PRO A 543 -36.95 26.37 11.40
CA PRO A 543 -37.98 25.37 11.70
C PRO A 543 -38.80 25.62 12.97
N SER A 544 -38.19 26.18 14.03
CA SER A 544 -38.88 26.49 15.29
C SER A 544 -39.82 27.70 15.22
N GLN A 545 -39.74 28.52 14.16
CA GLN A 545 -40.48 29.78 14.02
C GLN A 545 -41.69 29.67 13.09
N VAL A 546 -41.88 28.53 12.44
CA VAL A 546 -42.97 28.26 11.49
C VAL A 546 -43.76 27.05 11.93
N PHE A 547 -45.04 27.03 11.54
CA PHE A 547 -45.96 25.95 11.90
C PHE A 547 -46.71 25.45 10.68
N ILE A 548 -47.01 24.15 10.63
CA ILE A 548 -47.71 23.55 9.49
C ILE A 548 -49.21 23.54 9.77
N ARG A 549 -50.00 24.12 8.84
CA ARG A 549 -51.45 24.12 8.94
C ARG A 549 -52.01 22.70 8.74
N SER A 550 -52.62 22.13 9.78
CA SER A 550 -53.31 20.84 9.67
C SER A 550 -54.65 21.01 8.95
N LYS A 551 -54.87 20.27 7.85
CA LYS A 551 -56.17 20.23 7.15
C LYS A 551 -57.20 19.34 7.85
N ASN A 552 -56.83 18.62 8.92
CA ASN A 552 -57.66 17.59 9.55
C ASN A 552 -58.62 18.09 10.64
N SER A 553 -58.99 19.37 10.66
CA SER A 553 -60.14 19.84 11.48
C SER A 553 -61.48 19.78 10.72
N PHE A 554 -61.49 19.34 9.46
CA PHE A 554 -62.70 19.23 8.67
C PHE A 554 -62.79 17.83 8.05
N THR A 555 -63.36 16.91 8.81
CA THR A 555 -64.32 15.89 8.34
C THR A 555 -64.69 15.02 9.52
N ASN A 556 -65.78 15.36 10.20
CA ASN A 556 -66.76 14.39 10.70
C ASN A 556 -68.09 15.11 10.76
N GLU A 557 -69.02 14.61 9.96
CA GLU A 557 -70.33 15.17 9.71
C GLU A 557 -71.25 15.03 10.94
N THR A 558 -72.33 15.82 10.89
CA THR A 558 -73.63 15.65 11.56
C THR A 558 -73.85 16.24 12.96
N SER A 559 -74.86 17.11 12.99
CA SER A 559 -75.78 17.36 14.09
C SER A 559 -75.34 18.36 15.17
N SER A 560 -75.94 19.55 15.08
CA SER A 560 -76.50 20.33 16.18
C SER A 560 -75.86 20.11 17.55
N ASN A 561 -75.02 21.06 17.97
CA ASN A 561 -75.17 21.78 19.23
C ASN A 561 -74.26 23.01 19.21
N ASN A 562 -74.84 24.16 19.54
CA ASN A 562 -74.12 25.37 19.89
C ASN A 562 -73.21 25.02 21.06
N ASP A 563 -71.89 24.97 20.83
CA ASP A 563 -70.84 25.42 21.76
C ASP A 563 -69.46 25.25 21.09
N LEU A 564 -68.70 26.34 21.05
CA LEU A 564 -67.23 26.38 20.90
C LEU A 564 -66.55 25.84 19.62
N ASN A 565 -67.15 26.03 18.45
CA ASN A 565 -66.42 25.91 17.16
C ASN A 565 -66.60 27.17 16.31
N ILE A 566 -65.76 28.19 16.52
CA ILE A 566 -65.71 29.39 15.67
C ILE A 566 -64.29 29.57 15.12
N THR A 567 -64.09 28.92 13.97
CA THR A 567 -63.42 29.41 12.75
C THR A 567 -61.99 29.94 12.86
N ASP A 568 -61.04 29.06 12.57
CA ASP A 568 -59.63 29.30 12.17
C ASP A 568 -59.50 29.89 10.74
N ASP A 569 -60.44 30.76 10.34
CA ASP A 569 -60.39 31.44 9.04
C ASP A 569 -59.84 32.86 9.20
N MET A 570 -58.68 33.09 8.57
CA MET A 570 -58.09 34.38 8.19
C MET A 570 -57.45 35.27 9.28
N THR A 571 -57.52 34.96 10.58
CA THR A 571 -57.25 35.99 11.61
C THR A 571 -55.89 35.94 12.31
N THR A 572 -55.13 34.83 12.32
CA THR A 572 -53.83 34.78 13.05
C THR A 572 -52.62 35.28 12.26
N HIS A 573 -52.82 35.80 11.03
CA HIS A 573 -51.73 36.26 10.17
C HIS A 573 -50.92 37.38 10.85
N GLY A 574 -49.62 37.14 11.02
CA GLY A 574 -48.64 38.12 11.53
C GLY A 574 -48.16 37.89 12.96
N LEU A 575 -48.85 37.07 13.77
CA LEU A 575 -48.35 36.67 15.09
C LEU A 575 -47.75 35.26 15.04
N ILE A 576 -48.51 34.29 14.51
CA ILE A 576 -48.08 32.92 14.26
C ILE A 576 -48.05 32.69 12.74
N ASP A 577 -46.88 32.31 12.24
CA ASP A 577 -46.68 32.08 10.81
C ASP A 577 -46.98 30.61 10.46
N TYR A 578 -48.09 30.40 9.74
CA TYR A 578 -48.44 29.08 9.22
C TYR A 578 -48.01 28.93 7.76
N ILE A 579 -47.47 27.76 7.43
CA ILE A 579 -47.02 27.36 6.10
C ILE A 579 -47.72 26.09 5.65
N ASP A 580 -47.94 25.95 4.35
CA ASP A 580 -48.37 24.72 3.70
C ASP A 580 -47.69 24.63 2.32
N TYR A 581 -46.76 23.69 2.17
CA TYR A 581 -46.08 23.41 0.88
C TYR A 581 -46.57 22.10 0.23
N GLY A 582 -47.68 21.55 0.72
CA GLY A 582 -48.23 20.27 0.29
C GLY A 582 -47.73 19.08 1.14
N HIS A 583 -48.45 17.96 1.04
CA HIS A 583 -48.28 16.82 1.95
C HIS A 583 -46.84 16.27 2.03
N GLN A 584 -46.17 16.06 0.90
CA GLN A 584 -44.82 15.48 0.86
C GLN A 584 -43.76 16.44 1.42
N ALA A 585 -43.85 17.73 1.08
CA ALA A 585 -42.95 18.77 1.60
C ALA A 585 -43.16 19.00 3.11
N ASN A 586 -44.42 19.04 3.55
CA ASN A 586 -44.75 19.19 4.97
C ASN A 586 -44.28 17.99 5.80
N SER A 587 -44.37 16.77 5.26
CA SER A 587 -43.83 15.57 5.93
C SER A 587 -42.33 15.68 6.23
N PHE A 588 -41.56 16.17 5.25
CA PHE A 588 -40.13 16.46 5.45
C PHE A 588 -39.91 17.52 6.54
N LEU A 589 -40.65 18.63 6.49
CA LEU A 589 -40.55 19.69 7.49
C LEU A 589 -40.90 19.20 8.91
N LEU A 590 -41.94 18.36 9.05
CA LEU A 590 -42.28 17.70 10.32
C LEU A 590 -41.12 16.83 10.82
N SER A 591 -40.48 16.06 9.93
CA SER A 591 -39.33 15.21 10.30
C SER A 591 -38.08 15.99 10.74
N ILE A 592 -37.96 17.26 10.37
CA ILE A 592 -36.88 18.16 10.82
C ILE A 592 -37.24 18.89 12.12
N GLY A 593 -38.48 18.77 12.60
CA GLY A 593 -38.93 19.34 13.86
C GLY A 593 -39.77 20.62 13.72
N VAL A 594 -40.30 20.91 12.52
CA VAL A 594 -41.40 21.88 12.39
C VAL A 594 -42.63 21.31 13.08
N LEU A 595 -43.29 22.09 13.93
CA LEU A 595 -44.48 21.62 14.65
C LEU A 595 -45.76 22.02 13.91
N SER A 596 -46.84 21.28 14.12
CA SER A 596 -48.17 21.68 13.63
C SER A 596 -48.76 22.83 14.44
N TYR A 597 -48.42 22.90 15.73
CA TYR A 597 -48.88 23.92 16.67
C TYR A 597 -47.73 24.39 17.56
N PRO A 598 -47.72 25.67 17.98
CA PRO A 598 -46.73 26.19 18.90
C PRO A 598 -46.84 25.51 20.27
N SER A 599 -45.70 25.10 20.84
CA SER A 599 -45.62 24.73 22.25
C SER A 599 -45.85 25.96 23.14
N ALA A 600 -46.13 25.75 24.44
CA ALA A 600 -46.27 26.85 25.39
C ALA A 600 -45.05 27.79 25.40
N GLU A 601 -43.84 27.19 25.34
CA GLU A 601 -42.56 27.90 25.32
C GLU A 601 -42.42 28.74 24.04
N ASN A 602 -42.68 28.15 22.86
CA ASN A 602 -42.63 28.85 21.59
C ASN A 602 -43.68 29.97 21.52
N LEU A 603 -44.89 29.73 22.03
CA LEU A 603 -45.96 30.72 22.06
C LEU A 603 -45.62 31.90 22.98
N ALA A 604 -45.06 31.62 24.17
CA ALA A 604 -44.55 32.63 25.09
C ALA A 604 -43.46 33.49 24.43
N ASP A 605 -42.50 32.86 23.76
CA ASP A 605 -41.44 33.57 23.05
C ASP A 605 -41.96 34.42 21.89
N LEU A 606 -42.90 33.90 21.09
CA LEU A 606 -43.54 34.67 20.02
C LEU A 606 -44.29 35.89 20.58
N LEU A 607 -45.01 35.75 21.69
CA LEU A 607 -45.72 36.85 22.33
C LEU A 607 -44.78 37.92 22.89
N ILE A 608 -43.62 37.55 23.42
CA ILE A 608 -42.61 38.50 23.91
C ILE A 608 -41.91 39.23 22.74
N GLU A 609 -41.52 38.49 21.70
CA GLU A 609 -40.65 39.01 20.63
C GLU A 609 -41.43 39.76 19.54
N ARG A 610 -42.61 39.23 19.14
CA ARG A 610 -43.36 39.74 17.98
C ARG A 610 -44.49 40.70 18.33
N GLN A 611 -44.78 40.94 19.62
CA GLN A 611 -45.87 41.84 20.00
C GLN A 611 -45.68 43.26 19.45
N ALA A 612 -44.46 43.81 19.55
CA ALA A 612 -44.20 45.15 19.03
C ALA A 612 -44.44 45.23 17.51
N SER A 613 -43.98 44.25 16.72
CA SER A 613 -44.19 44.21 15.27
C SER A 613 -45.65 43.99 14.88
N PHE A 614 -46.37 43.13 15.61
CA PHE A 614 -47.78 42.83 15.33
C PHE A 614 -48.68 44.07 15.52
N PHE A 615 -48.38 44.87 16.55
CA PHE A 615 -49.06 46.12 16.87
C PHE A 615 -48.43 47.37 16.21
N ALA A 616 -47.23 47.32 15.63
CA ALA A 616 -46.58 48.48 14.99
C ALA A 616 -47.36 49.03 13.79
N GLN A 617 -48.06 48.16 13.05
CA GLN A 617 -48.92 48.55 11.93
C GLN A 617 -50.26 49.15 12.36
N MET A 618 -50.51 49.39 13.66
CA MET A 618 -51.78 49.91 14.19
C MET A 618 -52.05 51.38 13.84
N LYS A 619 -51.05 52.14 13.36
CA LYS A 619 -51.20 53.60 13.18
C LYS A 619 -52.09 54.03 12.01
N ASP A 620 -52.32 53.15 11.02
CA ASP A 620 -53.02 53.48 9.76
C ASP A 620 -54.32 52.68 9.52
N ASN A 621 -54.82 51.92 10.51
CA ASN A 621 -55.86 50.91 10.29
C ASN A 621 -57.25 51.29 10.82
N THR A 622 -58.30 50.76 10.17
CA THR A 622 -59.70 50.88 10.60
C THR A 622 -59.98 50.18 11.95
N ASN A 623 -60.97 50.67 12.70
CA ASN A 623 -61.36 50.12 14.02
C ASN A 623 -61.62 48.60 13.98
N ASP A 624 -62.12 48.06 12.87
CA ASP A 624 -62.40 46.63 12.68
C ASP A 624 -61.13 45.76 12.60
N MET A 625 -60.04 46.30 12.07
CA MET A 625 -58.76 45.58 12.01
C MET A 625 -58.06 45.55 13.37
N ILE A 626 -58.26 46.61 14.17
CA ILE A 626 -57.75 46.69 15.55
C ILE A 626 -58.47 45.66 16.43
N SER A 627 -59.81 45.60 16.37
CA SER A 627 -60.60 44.61 17.14
C SER A 627 -60.26 43.17 16.75
N THR A 628 -60.02 42.92 15.46
CA THR A 628 -59.56 41.61 14.96
C THR A 628 -58.19 41.23 15.52
N LYS A 629 -57.20 42.15 15.47
CA LYS A 629 -55.86 41.91 16.02
C LYS A 629 -55.88 41.69 17.53
N LEU A 630 -56.70 42.45 18.26
CA LEU A 630 -56.88 42.26 19.70
C LEU A 630 -57.48 40.89 20.02
N ARG A 631 -58.53 40.47 19.30
CA ARG A 631 -59.15 39.15 19.47
C ARG A 631 -58.14 38.02 19.26
N VAL A 632 -57.29 38.14 18.26
CA VAL A 632 -56.24 37.15 17.92
C VAL A 632 -55.20 37.06 19.03
N TYR A 633 -54.73 38.22 19.52
CA TYR A 633 -53.77 38.28 20.60
C TYR A 633 -54.36 37.69 21.90
N THR A 634 -55.60 38.04 22.22
CA THR A 634 -56.35 37.48 23.35
C THR A 634 -56.50 35.97 23.24
N ASN A 635 -56.84 35.43 22.06
CA ASN A 635 -56.92 33.98 21.85
C ASN A 635 -55.58 33.28 22.09
N CYS A 636 -54.47 33.87 21.65
CA CYS A 636 -53.13 33.32 21.94
C CYS A 636 -52.81 33.33 23.43
N LEU A 637 -53.22 34.38 24.14
CA LEU A 637 -53.08 34.45 25.59
C LEU A 637 -53.93 33.40 26.31
N LYS A 638 -55.16 33.15 25.85
CA LYS A 638 -56.01 32.06 26.39
C LYS A 638 -55.38 30.69 26.15
N GLN A 639 -54.86 30.45 24.95
CA GLN A 639 -54.14 29.19 24.66
C GLN A 639 -52.94 29.01 25.60
N LEU A 640 -52.17 30.08 25.83
CA LEU A 640 -51.07 30.05 26.78
C LEU A 640 -51.57 29.81 28.22
N ALA A 641 -52.68 30.43 28.63
CA ALA A 641 -53.30 30.22 29.93
C ALA A 641 -53.78 28.76 30.12
N ALA A 642 -54.47 28.21 29.14
CA ALA A 642 -54.93 26.82 29.15
C ALA A 642 -53.75 25.84 29.26
N ILE A 643 -52.68 26.05 28.50
CA ILE A 643 -51.48 25.20 28.56
C ILE A 643 -50.71 25.40 29.87
N SER A 644 -50.69 26.62 30.43
CA SER A 644 -50.05 26.91 31.72
C SER A 644 -50.65 26.13 32.89
N ASN A 645 -51.97 25.93 32.89
CA ASN A 645 -52.67 25.17 33.91
C ASN A 645 -52.30 23.67 33.87
N ILE A 646 -51.92 23.19 32.68
CA ILE A 646 -51.60 21.77 32.43
C ILE A 646 -50.10 21.49 32.59
N THR A 647 -49.25 22.48 32.29
CA THR A 647 -47.80 22.26 32.15
C THR A 647 -46.98 23.22 33.02
N LYS A 648 -46.02 22.67 33.77
CA LYS A 648 -45.06 23.47 34.58
C LYS A 648 -43.95 24.13 33.75
N HIS A 649 -43.95 23.94 32.42
CA HIS A 649 -42.90 24.40 31.50
C HIS A 649 -42.67 25.92 31.54
N LEU A 650 -43.74 26.71 31.71
CA LEU A 650 -43.64 28.17 31.80
C LEU A 650 -42.98 28.68 33.09
N ASN A 651 -42.80 27.81 34.10
CA ASN A 651 -42.14 28.14 35.36
C ASN A 651 -40.64 27.78 35.38
N VAL A 652 -40.09 27.33 34.25
CA VAL A 652 -38.67 26.96 34.11
C VAL A 652 -37.85 28.18 33.72
N GLU A 653 -36.67 28.36 34.32
CA GLU A 653 -35.71 29.39 33.93
C GLU A 653 -34.97 28.99 32.62
N PRO A 654 -34.66 29.93 31.70
CA PRO A 654 -34.74 31.38 31.82
C PRO A 654 -36.08 32.01 31.35
N LEU A 655 -37.05 31.19 30.91
CA LEU A 655 -38.30 31.66 30.31
C LEU A 655 -39.17 32.41 31.33
N ARG A 656 -39.26 31.91 32.56
CA ARG A 656 -40.01 32.56 33.65
C ARG A 656 -39.52 33.99 33.92
N SER A 657 -38.21 34.19 34.06
CA SER A 657 -37.63 35.53 34.23
C SER A 657 -37.94 36.46 33.05
N ARG A 658 -37.97 35.95 31.81
CA ARG A 658 -38.34 36.74 30.63
C ARG A 658 -39.81 37.15 30.67
N LEU A 659 -40.72 36.23 31.02
CA LEU A 659 -42.16 36.51 31.14
C LEU A 659 -42.48 37.53 32.23
N ILE A 660 -41.74 37.55 33.33
CA ILE A 660 -41.94 38.55 34.39
C ILE A 660 -41.45 39.94 33.95
N ASN A 661 -40.30 39.99 33.27
CA ASN A 661 -39.60 41.26 33.02
C ASN A 661 -39.93 41.93 31.68
N LYS A 662 -40.49 41.21 30.72
CA LYS A 662 -40.82 41.72 29.38
C LYS A 662 -42.31 42.01 29.22
N PRO A 663 -42.69 42.98 28.36
CA PRO A 663 -44.10 43.28 28.08
C PRO A 663 -44.68 42.28 27.07
N TRP A 664 -45.70 41.54 27.50
CA TRP A 664 -46.47 40.57 26.68
C TRP A 664 -47.93 40.44 27.13
N CYS A 665 -48.30 40.98 28.30
CA CYS A 665 -49.67 40.94 28.79
C CYS A 665 -50.50 42.05 28.14
N LEU A 666 -51.69 41.70 27.66
CA LEU A 666 -52.67 42.67 27.19
C LEU A 666 -53.38 43.26 28.40
N ALA A 667 -53.35 44.58 28.55
CA ALA A 667 -54.10 45.31 29.58
C ALA A 667 -55.05 46.30 28.92
N TYR A 668 -56.13 46.66 29.61
CA TYR A 668 -57.01 47.75 29.20
C TYR A 668 -57.05 48.86 30.25
N GLN A 669 -57.28 50.08 29.79
CA GLN A 669 -57.52 51.25 30.65
C GLN A 669 -58.83 51.92 30.21
N ILE A 670 -59.67 52.28 31.18
CA ILE A 670 -60.93 52.97 30.92
C ILE A 670 -60.65 54.47 30.74
N ILE A 671 -61.02 55.03 29.60
CA ILE A 671 -60.94 56.47 29.32
C ILE A 671 -62.33 57.00 28.98
N GLU A 672 -62.67 58.18 29.52
CA GLU A 672 -63.86 58.93 29.16
C GLU A 672 -63.52 59.91 28.02
N ARG A 673 -64.16 59.76 26.86
CA ARG A 673 -63.94 60.63 25.69
C ARG A 673 -64.97 61.77 25.59
N SER A 674 -66.12 61.65 26.25
CA SER A 674 -67.15 62.68 26.41
C SER A 674 -68.22 62.21 27.42
N GLU A 675 -69.04 63.13 27.96
CA GLU A 675 -70.03 62.90 29.03
C GLU A 675 -70.80 61.56 28.86
N GLY A 676 -70.37 60.55 29.63
CA GLY A 676 -71.03 59.25 29.73
C GLY A 676 -70.51 58.13 28.81
N ASN A 677 -69.66 58.41 27.80
CA ASN A 677 -69.16 57.37 26.91
C ASN A 677 -67.75 56.90 27.32
N ARG A 678 -67.69 55.69 27.89
CA ARG A 678 -66.47 55.05 28.39
C ARG A 678 -65.90 54.11 27.32
N GLU A 679 -64.64 54.28 26.98
CA GLU A 679 -63.93 53.44 26.01
C GLU A 679 -62.74 52.73 26.68
N ARG A 680 -62.49 51.48 26.27
CA ARG A 680 -61.35 50.69 26.73
C ARG A 680 -60.19 50.87 25.77
N ILE A 681 -59.09 51.44 26.23
CA ILE A 681 -57.84 51.52 25.46
C ILE A 681 -56.95 50.34 25.85
N PHE A 682 -56.55 49.55 24.87
CA PHE A 682 -55.69 48.39 25.06
C PHE A 682 -54.21 48.74 24.91
N LYS A 683 -53.38 48.19 25.80
CA LYS A 683 -51.92 48.37 25.79
C LYS A 683 -51.23 47.07 26.22
N ILE A 684 -50.10 46.76 25.61
CA ILE A 684 -49.25 45.64 26.04
C ILE A 684 -48.25 46.13 27.09
N THR A 685 -48.20 45.46 28.23
CA THR A 685 -47.32 45.81 29.34
C THR A 685 -46.81 44.56 30.08
N LYS A 686 -45.99 44.77 31.11
CA LYS A 686 -45.48 43.71 31.97
C LYS A 686 -46.55 43.25 32.96
N PRO A 687 -46.55 41.99 33.40
CA PRO A 687 -47.52 41.49 34.39
C PRO A 687 -47.60 42.36 35.66
N ILE A 688 -46.47 42.82 36.19
CA ILE A 688 -46.41 43.60 37.44
C ILE A 688 -47.08 44.98 37.36
N ASP A 689 -47.27 45.51 36.15
CA ASP A 689 -47.91 46.80 35.92
C ASP A 689 -49.44 46.68 35.74
N ILE A 690 -49.98 45.46 35.86
CA ILE A 690 -51.39 45.13 35.64
C ILE A 690 -52.06 44.77 36.97
N TYR A 691 -53.25 45.32 37.17
CA TYR A 691 -54.13 44.98 38.29
C TYR A 691 -55.23 44.01 37.85
N LEU A 692 -55.59 43.09 38.73
CA LEU A 692 -56.70 42.17 38.55
C LEU A 692 -57.96 42.81 39.13
N ASP A 693 -59.01 42.97 38.31
CA ASP A 693 -60.24 43.66 38.71
C ASP A 693 -61.15 42.74 39.54
N ASP A 694 -61.09 42.91 40.86
CA ASP A 694 -62.04 42.34 41.83
C ASP A 694 -63.02 43.37 42.40
N ASP A 695 -62.79 44.66 42.14
CA ASP A 695 -63.57 45.78 42.65
C ASP A 695 -63.79 46.81 41.53
N HIS A 696 -64.79 46.51 40.70
CA HIS A 696 -65.07 47.25 39.47
C HIS A 696 -65.29 48.76 39.70
N GLN A 697 -65.84 49.14 40.86
CA GLN A 697 -66.03 50.54 41.21
C GLN A 697 -64.69 51.26 41.37
N SER A 698 -63.74 50.64 42.09
CA SER A 698 -62.39 51.17 42.24
C SER A 698 -61.64 51.18 40.91
N ALA A 699 -61.88 50.21 40.02
CA ALA A 699 -61.30 50.19 38.67
C ALA A 699 -61.78 51.35 37.79
N ILE A 700 -63.08 51.71 37.89
CA ILE A 700 -63.65 52.88 37.20
C ILE A 700 -63.08 54.18 37.77
N ASP A 701 -62.99 54.29 39.09
CA ASP A 701 -62.60 55.53 39.78
C ASP A 701 -61.10 55.83 39.63
N LEU A 702 -60.25 54.82 39.76
CA LEU A 702 -58.79 54.96 39.72
C LEU A 702 -58.20 54.80 38.29
N ARG A 703 -58.97 54.20 37.38
CA ARG A 703 -58.57 53.91 35.98
C ARG A 703 -57.18 53.27 35.85
N PRO A 704 -56.85 52.21 36.61
CA PRO A 704 -55.58 51.52 36.47
C PRO A 704 -55.55 50.70 35.17
N LEU A 705 -54.38 50.13 34.85
CA LEU A 705 -54.27 49.11 33.79
C LEU A 705 -54.80 47.79 34.35
N CYS A 706 -55.96 47.35 33.84
CA CYS A 706 -56.61 46.13 34.27
C CYS A 706 -56.37 44.97 33.29
N ALA A 707 -56.34 43.74 33.80
CA ALA A 707 -56.38 42.54 32.98
C ALA A 707 -57.75 42.41 32.27
N PRO A 708 -57.84 41.85 31.05
CA PRO A 708 -59.10 41.58 30.37
C PRO A 708 -60.04 40.73 31.22
N ASP A 709 -61.35 40.92 31.05
CA ASP A 709 -62.42 40.26 31.83
C ASP A 709 -62.56 38.77 31.47
N GLU A 710 -61.50 37.99 31.65
CA GLU A 710 -61.43 36.58 31.32
C GLU A 710 -60.72 35.80 32.45
N PRO A 711 -61.40 34.82 33.09
CA PRO A 711 -60.90 34.19 34.31
C PRO A 711 -59.60 33.40 34.10
N GLU A 712 -59.38 32.88 32.89
CA GLU A 712 -58.16 32.17 32.52
C GLU A 712 -56.94 33.11 32.48
N LEU A 713 -57.13 34.32 31.96
CA LEU A 713 -56.08 35.33 31.87
C LEU A 713 -55.76 35.94 33.24
N THR A 714 -56.78 36.15 34.08
CA THR A 714 -56.60 36.62 35.47
C THR A 714 -55.66 35.70 36.25
N LYS A 715 -55.91 34.37 36.21
CA LYS A 715 -55.05 33.37 36.85
C LYS A 715 -53.64 33.35 36.27
N LEU A 716 -53.53 33.44 34.94
CA LEU A 716 -52.24 33.47 34.26
C LEU A 716 -51.41 34.70 34.69
N TYR A 717 -52.03 35.88 34.79
CA TYR A 717 -51.34 37.12 35.12
C TYR A 717 -50.93 37.15 36.60
N GLU A 718 -51.78 36.61 37.48
CA GLU A 718 -51.45 36.37 38.90
C GLU A 718 -50.17 35.51 39.06
N LEU A 719 -50.04 34.42 38.29
CA LEU A 719 -48.86 33.53 38.33
C LEU A 719 -47.52 34.23 38.00
N PHE A 720 -47.57 35.32 37.24
CA PHE A 720 -46.40 36.10 36.83
C PHE A 720 -46.26 37.45 37.56
N GLY A 721 -47.10 37.72 38.57
CA GLY A 721 -46.89 38.81 39.53
C GLY A 721 -47.85 40.00 39.44
N SER A 722 -48.96 39.89 38.71
CA SER A 722 -50.06 40.87 38.79
C SER A 722 -50.75 40.83 40.16
N LYS A 723 -51.23 41.97 40.65
CA LYS A 723 -51.84 42.11 41.98
C LYS A 723 -53.34 42.36 41.89
N TRP A 724 -54.09 41.91 42.89
CA TRP A 724 -55.51 42.25 43.01
C TRP A 724 -55.69 43.74 43.37
N LEU A 725 -56.74 44.36 42.82
CA LEU A 725 -56.98 45.78 43.01
C LEU A 725 -57.34 46.08 44.47
N SER A 726 -58.15 45.24 45.13
CA SER A 726 -58.49 45.38 46.55
C SER A 726 -57.28 45.32 47.49
N GLU A 727 -56.25 44.53 47.17
CA GLU A 727 -55.02 44.46 47.96
C GLU A 727 -54.18 45.73 47.83
N SER A 728 -54.32 46.43 46.71
CA SER A 728 -53.51 47.61 46.36
C SER A 728 -54.18 48.93 46.75
N VAL A 729 -55.50 48.92 46.99
CA VAL A 729 -56.30 50.11 47.29
C VAL A 729 -56.80 50.06 48.73
N LYS A 730 -56.38 51.02 49.56
CA LYS A 730 -56.94 51.22 50.91
C LYS A 730 -58.05 52.25 50.85
N ARG A 731 -59.29 51.82 51.05
CA ARG A 731 -60.43 52.73 51.27
C ARG A 731 -60.34 53.30 52.68
N THR A 732 -59.76 54.48 52.83
CA THR A 732 -59.90 55.26 54.07
C THR A 732 -61.26 55.94 54.05
N LEU A 733 -62.16 55.51 54.93
CA LEU A 733 -63.38 56.26 55.25
C LEU A 733 -62.95 57.61 55.83
N ILE A 734 -62.92 58.65 55.01
CA ILE A 734 -62.93 60.02 55.51
C ILE A 734 -64.35 60.23 56.03
N HIS A 735 -64.57 59.92 57.31
CA HIS A 735 -65.74 60.39 58.01
C HIS A 735 -65.74 61.92 57.90
N ARG A 736 -66.81 62.44 57.29
CA ARG A 736 -67.06 63.88 57.09
C ARG A 736 -66.89 64.68 58.36
#